data_AF-A0A6P1TT24-F1
#
_entry.id   AF-A0A6P1TT24-F1
#
_cell.length_a   1.000
_cell.length_b   1.000
_cell.length_c   1.000
_cell.angle_alpha   90.00
_cell.angle_beta   90.00
_cell.angle_gamma   90.00
#
_symmetry.space_group_name_H-M   'P 1'
#
loop_
_entity.id
_entity.type
_entity.pdbx_description
1 polymer ?
#
loop_
_entity_poly.entity_id
_entity_poly.type
_entity_poly.pdbx_seq_one_letter_code
_entity_poly.pdbx_strand_id
1 'polypeptide(L)'
;MRNKVNLRNKYYFPDKLRMKLSKISHHSLTIVEAPSGFGKTTAVREYLKEYLPHGACEYWYTCLGESASMAWLGICELFSKINIKVAEALKNLKMPTMDTLFYLTLYLRDLHCVTETYLVVDNYQLVNCNIPRELISIFSMHGNPKLHMIFITQPLEAKQQISIHNNIHTINASSFLFDKDDIVCLFRKEDIRLTDEVLEKIFISTEGWVSAIRLQMKNFIETGSFDLNADIEQLVEIAIWNRLTPEEQDFLLLVSVLDSFKIHQAAIMLNQETLPENIIVLLKNNDFIKYLPDKCLYSMHSVLQNYLRNRFYNQTSMDYQNQIFRKAGVSCAAMSEYYPASEFFYKIQDFDAILSLPFSREYLDKQKGIKLSEFIITIVNECPEEILCKYPFNMIVFGYYSFWSGHTETYGRLCSLLRLAVQNGQDFGQEELRSIRGEYTLLTTLGDFNDGLKIRQGYETALKILGKPSIMCKYDTPWLFATTSVLNMLWRETGELENELNRVDIDAHLYHQLRQGHGMGHNSVMRAEVMLMRGQDYEAEIMCYKALYEARSYQQTDICICAELVLVRIAILRGDAQRYFTTIKNLQNYAKEDTNLYILHMVEYCMSIIGLELNIKYYVASWLYDILNYKNVLYAPVIPHAQVLYLNILLLENRYSELYGLSQLILDKSKDIHNNIKYMMPQVSCLKLLAIAKYNNGDFSAAQEYLKQALSIALPDKIYLPFANEAGKLNSLLEALKSSMSDRDGINTIIELGKRYERGIKTIKKAITSDRSPLTPREREVAQLARDRLSAKEIAGRLFISETTVRTILRSVYSKLDIHSKTELANKEF
;
A
#
# COMPACT_ATOMS: atom_id res chain seq x y z
N MET A 1 41.38 -22.73 -29.45
CA MET A 1 40.47 -23.67 -28.75
C MET A 1 41.03 -23.93 -27.35
N ARG A 2 40.67 -23.08 -26.37
CA ARG A 2 40.97 -23.32 -24.95
C ARG A 2 39.69 -23.77 -24.26
N ASN A 3 39.81 -24.93 -23.63
CA ASN A 3 38.85 -25.74 -22.89
C ASN A 3 37.60 -25.03 -22.37
N LYS A 4 36.43 -25.53 -22.81
CA LYS A 4 35.20 -25.54 -22.00
C LYS A 4 35.50 -26.34 -20.72
N VAL A 5 35.99 -25.66 -19.69
CA VAL A 5 36.03 -26.22 -18.34
C VAL A 5 34.57 -26.42 -17.92
N ASN A 6 34.21 -27.64 -17.57
CA ASN A 6 32.94 -27.99 -16.95
C ASN A 6 32.70 -27.04 -15.76
N LEU A 7 31.71 -26.15 -15.87
CA LEU A 7 31.23 -25.25 -14.79
C LEU A 7 30.71 -26.00 -13.54
N ARG A 8 30.75 -27.34 -13.54
CA ARG A 8 30.17 -28.24 -12.52
C ARG A 8 30.95 -28.31 -11.19
N ASN A 9 32.13 -27.70 -11.06
CA ASN A 9 33.03 -27.95 -9.90
C ASN A 9 33.32 -26.77 -8.95
N LYS A 10 32.75 -25.56 -9.14
CA LYS A 10 33.21 -24.33 -8.45
C LYS A 10 32.85 -24.22 -6.94
N TYR A 11 31.91 -25.02 -6.43
CA TYR A 11 31.44 -24.89 -5.04
C TYR A 11 31.64 -26.20 -4.23
N TYR A 12 31.95 -26.04 -2.94
CA TYR A 12 31.94 -27.10 -1.93
C TYR A 12 31.01 -26.66 -0.79
N PHE A 13 30.19 -27.58 -0.32
CA PHE A 13 29.29 -27.37 0.80
C PHE A 13 29.57 -28.42 1.87
N PRO A 14 29.71 -28.03 3.15
CA PRO A 14 29.87 -28.97 4.26
C PRO A 14 28.81 -30.05 4.26
N ASP A 15 29.15 -31.28 4.64
CA ASP A 15 28.19 -32.39 4.64
C ASP A 15 27.00 -32.13 5.59
N LYS A 16 27.26 -31.45 6.71
CA LYS A 16 26.19 -30.96 7.60
C LYS A 16 25.23 -29.99 6.90
N LEU A 17 25.74 -29.12 6.03
CA LEU A 17 24.92 -28.20 5.25
C LEU A 17 24.14 -28.94 4.18
N ARG A 18 24.78 -29.87 3.45
CA ARG A 18 24.12 -30.72 2.45
C ARG A 18 22.97 -31.52 3.05
N MET A 19 23.17 -32.13 4.21
CA MET A 19 22.12 -32.86 4.94
C MET A 19 20.97 -31.95 5.37
N LYS A 20 21.25 -30.68 5.68
CA LYS A 20 20.19 -29.70 6.00
C LYS A 20 19.46 -29.23 4.72
N LEU A 21 20.17 -28.98 3.63
CA LEU A 21 19.59 -28.59 2.35
C LEU A 21 18.72 -29.70 1.75
N SER A 22 19.14 -30.97 1.85
CA SER A 22 18.38 -32.12 1.36
C SER A 22 17.02 -32.31 2.02
N LYS A 23 16.78 -31.65 3.17
CA LYS A 23 15.49 -31.68 3.87
C LYS A 23 14.49 -30.65 3.35
N ILE A 24 14.90 -29.73 2.46
CA ILE A 24 14.03 -28.67 1.92
C ILE A 24 12.79 -29.27 1.24
N SER A 25 12.94 -30.33 0.44
CA SER A 25 11.85 -31.02 -0.27
C SER A 25 10.89 -31.79 0.65
N HIS A 26 11.17 -31.85 1.96
CA HIS A 26 10.33 -32.55 2.94
C HIS A 26 9.57 -31.60 3.86
N HIS A 27 9.72 -30.28 3.69
CA HIS A 27 9.08 -29.28 4.54
C HIS A 27 8.33 -28.24 3.70
N SER A 28 7.20 -27.77 4.20
CA SER A 28 6.43 -26.69 3.56
C SER A 28 7.18 -25.36 3.58
N LEU A 29 7.92 -25.12 4.66
CA LEU A 29 8.68 -23.89 4.88
C LEU A 29 10.09 -24.20 5.37
N THR A 30 11.09 -23.65 4.67
CA THR A 30 12.47 -23.60 5.12
C THR A 30 12.90 -22.15 5.37
N ILE A 31 13.49 -21.89 6.54
CA ILE A 31 14.10 -20.60 6.87
C ILE A 31 15.62 -20.79 6.91
N VAL A 32 16.34 -20.07 6.06
CA VAL A 32 17.79 -20.05 6.00
C VAL A 32 18.28 -18.74 6.64
N GLU A 33 18.65 -18.82 7.92
CA GLU A 33 18.97 -17.66 8.77
C GLU A 33 20.44 -17.71 9.20
N ALA A 34 21.24 -16.78 8.69
CA ALA A 34 22.64 -16.60 9.09
C ALA A 34 23.10 -15.17 8.78
N PRO A 35 24.16 -14.67 9.43
CA PRO A 35 24.75 -13.37 9.09
C PRO A 35 25.18 -13.29 7.62
N SER A 36 25.53 -12.08 7.18
CA SER A 36 26.05 -11.89 5.83
C SER A 36 27.36 -12.65 5.60
N GLY A 37 27.63 -13.09 4.37
CA GLY A 37 28.89 -13.79 4.01
C GLY A 37 28.93 -15.28 4.29
N PHE A 38 27.89 -15.86 4.89
CA PHE A 38 27.80 -17.30 5.14
C PHE A 38 27.43 -18.12 3.88
N GLY A 39 27.25 -17.48 2.72
CA GLY A 39 26.96 -18.20 1.47
C GLY A 39 25.53 -18.75 1.33
N LYS A 40 24.58 -18.29 2.16
CA LYS A 40 23.18 -18.75 2.19
C LYS A 40 22.53 -18.84 0.80
N THR A 41 22.53 -17.71 0.09
CA THR A 41 21.94 -17.57 -1.24
C THR A 41 22.57 -18.52 -2.26
N THR A 42 23.90 -18.63 -2.24
CA THR A 42 24.64 -19.54 -3.12
C THR A 42 24.31 -21.00 -2.81
N ALA A 43 24.25 -21.37 -1.53
CA ALA A 43 23.95 -22.73 -1.10
C ALA A 43 22.56 -23.18 -1.53
N VAL A 44 21.53 -22.36 -1.31
CA VAL A 44 20.16 -22.67 -1.75
C VAL A 44 20.08 -22.77 -3.27
N ARG A 45 20.68 -21.83 -3.99
CA ARG A 45 20.60 -21.78 -5.44
C ARG A 45 21.28 -22.97 -6.12
N GLU A 46 22.50 -23.31 -5.69
CA GLU A 46 23.22 -24.45 -6.26
C GLU A 46 22.53 -25.77 -5.88
N TYR A 47 21.98 -25.88 -4.67
CA TYR A 47 21.17 -27.03 -4.28
C TYR A 47 19.94 -27.20 -5.19
N LEU A 48 19.16 -26.14 -5.41
CA LEU A 48 17.99 -26.24 -6.29
C LEU A 48 18.41 -26.61 -7.72
N LYS A 49 19.43 -25.95 -8.27
CA LYS A 49 19.93 -26.23 -9.61
C LYS A 49 20.40 -27.68 -9.83
N GLU A 50 20.98 -28.31 -8.81
CA GLU A 50 21.54 -29.67 -8.91
C GLU A 50 20.52 -30.76 -8.56
N TYR A 51 19.64 -30.52 -7.58
CA TYR A 51 18.78 -31.56 -6.98
C TYR A 51 17.28 -31.40 -7.27
N LEU A 52 16.86 -30.40 -8.05
CA LEU A 52 15.46 -30.26 -8.47
C LEU A 52 14.99 -31.49 -9.27
N PRO A 53 13.85 -32.10 -8.91
CA PRO A 53 13.25 -33.17 -9.71
C PRO A 53 12.96 -32.72 -11.15
N HIS A 54 12.98 -33.67 -12.10
CA HIS A 54 12.67 -33.35 -13.49
C HIS A 54 11.25 -32.79 -13.63
N GLY A 55 11.12 -31.58 -14.19
CA GLY A 55 9.84 -30.87 -14.33
C GLY A 55 9.41 -30.05 -13.10
N ALA A 56 10.25 -29.92 -12.08
CA ALA A 56 10.00 -29.02 -10.96
C ALA A 56 10.11 -27.55 -11.39
N CYS A 57 9.30 -26.69 -10.76
CA CYS A 57 9.30 -25.24 -10.99
C CYS A 57 10.08 -24.52 -9.89
N GLU A 58 10.89 -23.54 -10.26
CA GLU A 58 11.61 -22.64 -9.34
C GLU A 58 11.27 -21.19 -9.68
N TYR A 59 10.85 -20.43 -8.67
CA TYR A 59 10.63 -18.99 -8.79
C TYR A 59 11.34 -18.25 -7.66
N TRP A 60 12.01 -17.16 -8.00
CA TRP A 60 12.92 -16.46 -7.09
C TRP A 60 12.62 -14.96 -7.05
N TYR A 61 12.52 -14.40 -5.86
CA TYR A 61 12.39 -12.97 -5.62
C TYR A 61 13.46 -12.51 -4.63
N THR A 62 14.18 -11.43 -4.95
CA THR A 62 15.22 -10.86 -4.08
C THR A 62 14.79 -9.49 -3.57
N CYS A 63 14.69 -9.34 -2.25
CA CYS A 63 14.43 -8.05 -1.61
C CYS A 63 15.68 -7.15 -1.68
N LEU A 64 15.47 -5.87 -2.00
CA LEU A 64 16.55 -4.88 -2.20
C LEU A 64 16.40 -3.63 -1.33
N GLY A 65 15.56 -3.68 -0.29
CA GLY A 65 15.30 -2.53 0.57
C GLY A 65 14.21 -1.60 0.03
N GLU A 66 13.39 -2.09 -0.90
CA GLU A 66 12.16 -1.40 -1.29
C GLU A 66 11.17 -1.27 -0.10
N SER A 67 10.15 -0.42 -0.23
CA SER A 67 9.14 -0.29 0.83
C SER A 67 8.45 -1.63 1.11
N ALA A 68 7.97 -1.84 2.35
CA ALA A 68 7.32 -3.10 2.74
C ALA A 68 6.18 -3.51 1.80
N SER A 69 5.38 -2.54 1.36
CA SER A 69 4.30 -2.76 0.38
C SER A 69 4.82 -3.24 -0.98
N MET A 70 5.92 -2.67 -1.48
CA MET A 70 6.52 -3.09 -2.75
C MET A 70 7.16 -4.47 -2.64
N ALA A 71 7.84 -4.74 -1.53
CA ALA A 71 8.38 -6.06 -1.23
C ALA A 71 7.27 -7.13 -1.18
N TRP A 72 6.14 -6.80 -0.55
CA TRP A 72 4.97 -7.66 -0.50
C TRP A 72 4.36 -7.95 -1.88
N LEU A 73 4.25 -6.93 -2.73
CA LEU A 73 3.79 -7.13 -4.12
C LEU A 73 4.73 -8.07 -4.89
N GLY A 74 6.04 -7.96 -4.67
CA GLY A 74 7.02 -8.89 -5.24
C GLY A 74 6.84 -10.33 -4.75
N ILE A 75 6.58 -10.52 -3.45
CA ILE A 75 6.23 -11.84 -2.90
C ILE A 75 4.93 -12.35 -3.52
N CYS A 76 3.89 -11.52 -3.66
CA CYS A 76 2.64 -11.90 -4.30
C CYS A 76 2.84 -12.30 -5.78
N GLU A 77 3.77 -11.66 -6.48
CA GLU A 77 4.09 -11.99 -7.87
C GLU A 77 4.76 -13.37 -8.01
N LEU A 78 5.43 -13.89 -6.98
CA LEU A 78 5.86 -15.29 -6.97
C LEU A 78 4.66 -16.24 -7.03
N PHE A 79 3.60 -15.95 -6.28
CA PHE A 79 2.39 -16.75 -6.29
C PHE A 79 1.63 -16.67 -7.63
N SER A 80 1.80 -15.59 -8.40
CA SER A 80 1.14 -15.44 -9.72
C SER A 80 1.57 -16.52 -10.70
N LYS A 81 2.79 -17.03 -10.54
CA LYS A 81 3.37 -18.11 -11.36
C LYS A 81 2.74 -19.47 -11.10
N ILE A 82 2.07 -19.63 -9.96
CA ILE A 82 1.39 -20.87 -9.56
C ILE A 82 -0.12 -20.74 -9.71
N ASN A 83 -0.71 -19.70 -9.12
CA ASN A 83 -2.14 -19.47 -9.11
C ASN A 83 -2.45 -17.97 -9.07
N ILE A 84 -2.93 -17.46 -10.21
CA ILE A 84 -3.28 -16.05 -10.39
C ILE A 84 -4.35 -15.59 -9.38
N LYS A 85 -5.33 -16.44 -9.05
CA LYS A 85 -6.40 -16.07 -8.10
C LYS A 85 -5.87 -15.89 -6.68
N VAL A 86 -4.98 -16.76 -6.24
CA VAL A 86 -4.34 -16.62 -4.91
C VAL A 86 -3.43 -15.40 -4.91
N ALA A 87 -2.67 -15.17 -5.98
CA ALA A 87 -1.85 -13.97 -6.11
C ALA A 87 -2.69 -12.68 -6.04
N GLU A 88 -3.83 -12.61 -6.74
CA GLU A 88 -4.77 -11.49 -6.63
C GLU A 88 -5.32 -11.34 -5.20
N ALA A 89 -5.69 -12.44 -4.54
CA ALA A 89 -6.19 -12.40 -3.17
C ALA A 89 -5.13 -11.88 -2.18
N LEU A 90 -3.87 -12.31 -2.34
CA LEU A 90 -2.74 -11.83 -1.53
C LEU A 90 -2.39 -10.36 -1.84
N LYS A 91 -2.48 -9.92 -3.10
CA LYS A 91 -2.33 -8.52 -3.49
C LYS A 91 -3.41 -7.66 -2.83
N ASN A 92 -4.66 -8.13 -2.84
CA ASN A 92 -5.81 -7.45 -2.22
C ASN A 92 -5.72 -7.41 -0.69
N LEU A 93 -5.04 -8.39 -0.05
CA LEU A 93 -4.78 -8.36 1.39
C LEU A 93 -3.83 -7.21 1.79
N LYS A 94 -3.07 -6.68 0.82
CA LYS A 94 -1.99 -5.71 1.01
C LYS A 94 -0.93 -6.24 1.99
N MET A 95 -0.02 -5.35 2.38
CA MET A 95 1.02 -5.67 3.34
C MET A 95 0.40 -6.25 4.63
N PRO A 96 0.73 -7.51 5.01
CA PRO A 96 0.09 -8.16 6.14
C PRO A 96 0.42 -7.51 7.48
N THR A 97 -0.56 -7.53 8.38
CA THR A 97 -0.48 -7.13 9.79
C THR A 97 -0.89 -8.33 10.65
N MET A 98 -0.71 -8.26 11.97
CA MET A 98 -1.10 -9.36 12.88
C MET A 98 -2.56 -9.80 12.67
N ASP A 99 -3.46 -8.84 12.47
CA ASP A 99 -4.89 -9.11 12.29
C ASP A 99 -5.22 -9.76 10.94
N THR A 100 -4.37 -9.57 9.93
CA THR A 100 -4.63 -10.09 8.59
C THR A 100 -3.97 -11.44 8.30
N LEU A 101 -3.07 -11.91 9.17
CA LEU A 101 -2.37 -13.20 9.01
C LEU A 101 -3.33 -14.39 8.87
N PHE A 102 -4.47 -14.37 9.57
CA PHE A 102 -5.45 -15.45 9.46
C PHE A 102 -6.03 -15.59 8.04
N TYR A 103 -6.29 -14.49 7.33
CA TYR A 103 -6.79 -14.55 5.94
C TYR A 103 -5.74 -15.11 4.98
N LEU A 104 -4.47 -14.81 5.25
CA LEU A 104 -3.33 -15.40 4.55
C LEU A 104 -3.38 -16.93 4.60
N THR A 105 -3.65 -17.51 5.78
CA THR A 105 -3.79 -18.96 5.91
C THR A 105 -4.92 -19.54 5.07
N LEU A 106 -6.04 -18.81 4.94
CA LEU A 106 -7.18 -19.25 4.14
C LEU A 106 -6.83 -19.26 2.66
N TYR A 107 -6.23 -18.18 2.13
CA TYR A 107 -5.88 -18.09 0.71
C TYR A 107 -4.80 -19.09 0.31
N LEU A 108 -3.85 -19.37 1.20
CA LEU A 108 -2.78 -20.32 0.94
C LEU A 108 -3.27 -21.76 0.87
N ARG A 109 -4.40 -22.12 1.50
CA ARG A 109 -4.97 -23.48 1.45
C ARG A 109 -5.53 -23.85 0.08
N ASP A 110 -5.92 -22.87 -0.72
CA ASP A 110 -6.44 -23.08 -2.08
C ASP A 110 -5.32 -23.29 -3.13
N LEU A 111 -4.05 -23.30 -2.69
CA LEU A 111 -2.92 -23.54 -3.57
C LEU A 111 -2.79 -25.03 -3.91
N HIS A 112 -2.93 -25.35 -5.19
CA HIS A 112 -2.66 -26.67 -5.73
C HIS A 112 -1.55 -26.61 -6.78
N CYS A 113 -0.47 -27.33 -6.53
CA CYS A 113 0.68 -27.44 -7.42
C CYS A 113 0.65 -28.83 -8.06
N VAL A 114 0.70 -28.87 -9.39
CA VAL A 114 0.70 -30.15 -10.13
C VAL A 114 2.07 -30.82 -10.02
N THR A 115 3.14 -30.02 -10.08
CA THR A 115 4.54 -30.42 -9.97
C THR A 115 5.18 -29.86 -8.70
N GLU A 116 6.32 -30.44 -8.32
CA GLU A 116 7.19 -29.92 -7.27
C GLU A 116 7.55 -28.45 -7.57
N THR A 117 7.26 -27.54 -6.65
CA THR A 117 7.37 -26.10 -6.86
C THR A 117 8.06 -25.43 -5.68
N TYR A 118 9.09 -24.64 -5.99
CA TYR A 118 9.94 -23.96 -5.01
C TYR A 118 9.82 -22.45 -5.18
N LEU A 119 9.40 -21.78 -4.11
CA LEU A 119 9.31 -20.32 -4.05
C LEU A 119 10.37 -19.78 -3.10
N VAL A 120 11.29 -18.97 -3.63
CA VAL A 120 12.41 -18.42 -2.86
C VAL A 120 12.26 -16.92 -2.67
N VAL A 121 12.31 -16.49 -1.41
CA VAL A 121 12.37 -15.07 -1.03
C VAL A 121 13.74 -14.81 -0.39
N ASP A 122 14.59 -14.08 -1.10
CA ASP A 122 15.97 -13.79 -0.71
C ASP A 122 16.11 -12.40 -0.11
N ASN A 123 17.02 -12.24 0.85
CA ASN A 123 17.21 -11.02 1.65
C ASN A 123 15.98 -10.51 2.39
N TYR A 124 15.16 -11.41 2.95
CA TYR A 124 13.89 -11.04 3.58
C TYR A 124 14.00 -10.00 4.72
N GLN A 125 15.15 -9.89 5.39
CA GLN A 125 15.40 -8.85 6.38
C GLN A 125 15.15 -7.42 5.87
N LEU A 126 15.21 -7.21 4.54
CA LEU A 126 15.03 -5.91 3.90
C LEU A 126 13.55 -5.54 3.64
N VAL A 127 12.60 -6.45 3.87
CA VAL A 127 11.15 -6.16 3.72
C VAL A 127 10.68 -5.08 4.71
N ASN A 128 11.43 -4.85 5.80
CA ASN A 128 11.21 -3.78 6.78
C ASN A 128 9.74 -3.62 7.22
N CYS A 129 9.15 -4.74 7.66
CA CYS A 129 7.78 -4.79 8.14
C CYS A 129 7.69 -4.92 9.66
N ASN A 130 6.51 -4.66 10.21
CA ASN A 130 6.30 -4.67 11.66
C ASN A 130 6.22 -6.09 12.26
N ILE A 131 5.99 -7.12 11.44
CA ILE A 131 5.73 -8.51 11.87
C ILE A 131 6.53 -9.56 11.07
N PRO A 132 7.87 -9.41 10.94
CA PRO A 132 8.65 -10.18 9.98
C PRO A 132 8.70 -11.68 10.29
N ARG A 133 8.71 -12.09 11.57
CA ARG A 133 8.78 -13.51 11.94
C ARG A 133 7.42 -14.19 11.81
N GLU A 134 6.36 -13.52 12.27
CA GLU A 134 4.99 -14.00 12.20
C GLU A 134 4.56 -14.17 10.74
N LEU A 135 4.89 -13.19 9.89
CA LEU A 135 4.60 -13.24 8.46
C LEU A 135 5.32 -14.40 7.77
N ILE A 136 6.62 -14.64 8.00
CA ILE A 136 7.27 -15.82 7.41
C ILE A 136 6.61 -17.11 7.87
N SER A 137 6.31 -17.22 9.17
CA SER A 137 5.78 -18.45 9.75
C SER A 137 4.43 -18.89 9.15
N ILE A 138 3.60 -17.93 8.74
CA ILE A 138 2.26 -18.20 8.17
C ILE A 138 2.32 -19.01 6.88
N PHE A 139 3.40 -18.86 6.12
CA PHE A 139 3.58 -19.58 4.85
C PHE A 139 3.75 -21.09 5.05
N SER A 140 4.07 -21.56 6.24
CA SER A 140 4.09 -23.00 6.54
C SER A 140 2.70 -23.66 6.43
N MET A 141 1.63 -22.87 6.43
CA MET A 141 0.23 -23.33 6.55
C MET A 141 -0.49 -23.58 5.21
N HIS A 142 0.20 -23.52 4.06
CA HIS A 142 -0.43 -23.72 2.75
C HIS A 142 -0.97 -25.15 2.51
N GLY A 143 -0.51 -26.15 3.27
CA GLY A 143 -1.04 -27.52 3.23
C GLY A 143 -0.73 -28.34 1.97
N ASN A 144 -0.27 -27.70 0.88
CA ASN A 144 0.13 -28.37 -0.35
C ASN A 144 1.47 -29.13 -0.21
N PRO A 145 1.51 -30.45 -0.43
CA PRO A 145 2.72 -31.27 -0.22
C PRO A 145 3.82 -31.07 -1.26
N LYS A 146 3.51 -30.46 -2.43
CA LYS A 146 4.45 -30.22 -3.53
C LYS A 146 4.94 -28.77 -3.60
N LEU A 147 4.55 -27.94 -2.64
CA LEU A 147 4.97 -26.54 -2.55
C LEU A 147 5.98 -26.39 -1.41
N HIS A 148 7.12 -25.78 -1.73
CA HIS A 148 8.21 -25.55 -0.79
C HIS A 148 8.59 -24.07 -0.80
N MET A 149 8.33 -23.40 0.31
CA MET A 149 8.70 -21.99 0.53
C MET A 149 10.09 -21.92 1.17
N ILE A 150 10.97 -21.08 0.65
CA ILE A 150 12.32 -20.87 1.18
C ILE A 150 12.56 -19.39 1.43
N PHE A 151 12.77 -19.01 2.69
CA PHE A 151 13.13 -17.64 3.07
C PHE A 151 14.61 -17.58 3.44
N ILE A 152 15.37 -16.76 2.74
CA ILE A 152 16.78 -16.51 3.03
C ILE A 152 16.89 -15.14 3.70
N THR A 153 17.40 -15.13 4.94
CA THR A 153 17.41 -13.93 5.77
C THR A 153 18.65 -13.81 6.64
N GLN A 154 18.93 -12.58 7.06
CA GLN A 154 19.77 -12.31 8.23
C GLN A 154 18.93 -12.47 9.52
N PRO A 155 19.56 -12.57 10.71
CA PRO A 155 18.84 -12.63 11.97
C PRO A 155 17.83 -11.49 12.12
N LEU A 156 16.56 -11.84 12.31
CA LEU A 156 15.46 -10.87 12.49
C LEU A 156 15.31 -10.50 13.97
N GLU A 157 14.92 -9.25 14.28
CA GLU A 157 14.69 -8.82 15.67
C GLU A 157 13.60 -9.66 16.35
N ALA A 158 13.78 -9.94 17.65
CA ALA A 158 12.82 -10.70 18.45
C ALA A 158 11.86 -9.74 19.18
N LYS A 159 10.65 -9.58 18.65
CA LYS A 159 9.52 -9.00 19.40
C LYS A 159 8.53 -10.14 19.65
N GLN A 160 8.31 -10.46 20.94
CA GLN A 160 7.33 -11.41 21.48
C GLN A 160 6.92 -12.58 20.55
N GLN A 161 7.63 -13.72 20.66
CA GLN A 161 7.30 -14.94 19.93
C GLN A 161 5.88 -15.44 20.27
N ILE A 162 4.97 -15.37 19.31
CA ILE A 162 3.82 -16.29 19.23
C ILE A 162 4.27 -17.42 18.31
N SER A 163 4.62 -18.59 18.87
CA SER A 163 4.98 -19.76 18.08
C SER A 163 3.72 -20.31 17.40
N ILE A 164 3.59 -20.13 16.08
CA ILE A 164 2.37 -20.50 15.35
C ILE A 164 2.35 -21.99 14.90
N HIS A 165 3.47 -22.70 14.70
CA HIS A 165 3.46 -24.19 14.56
C HIS A 165 4.86 -24.85 14.43
N ASN A 166 4.90 -26.19 14.51
CA ASN A 166 6.10 -27.04 14.70
C ASN A 166 6.76 -27.67 13.45
N ASN A 167 6.41 -27.32 12.20
CA ASN A 167 6.99 -27.96 10.99
C ASN A 167 7.81 -27.03 10.08
N ILE A 168 8.53 -26.07 10.69
CA ILE A 168 9.43 -25.15 9.98
C ILE A 168 10.85 -25.71 10.06
N HIS A 169 11.48 -25.92 8.91
CA HIS A 169 12.87 -26.35 8.85
C HIS A 169 13.80 -25.14 8.87
N THR A 170 14.64 -25.03 9.91
CA THR A 170 15.58 -23.91 10.04
C THR A 170 17.01 -24.36 9.78
N ILE A 171 17.68 -23.66 8.86
CA ILE A 171 19.11 -23.77 8.59
C ILE A 171 19.77 -22.52 9.17
N ASN A 172 20.47 -22.70 10.28
CA ASN A 172 21.12 -21.62 11.04
C ASN A 172 22.60 -21.44 10.65
N ALA A 173 23.22 -20.37 11.14
CA ALA A 173 24.62 -20.04 10.90
C ALA A 173 25.61 -21.19 11.17
N SER A 174 25.41 -21.99 12.23
CA SER A 174 26.33 -23.09 12.58
C SER A 174 26.37 -24.21 11.53
N SER A 175 25.30 -24.34 10.72
CA SER A 175 25.24 -25.28 9.60
C SER A 175 26.15 -24.87 8.45
N PHE A 176 26.47 -23.57 8.32
CA PHE A 176 27.27 -23.00 7.23
C PHE A 176 28.77 -22.89 7.55
N LEU A 177 29.15 -23.03 8.83
CA LEU A 177 30.56 -22.96 9.24
C LEU A 177 31.32 -24.19 8.71
N PHE A 178 32.50 -24.00 8.16
CA PHE A 178 33.36 -25.09 7.68
C PHE A 178 34.18 -25.62 8.85
N ASP A 179 34.25 -26.93 9.03
CA ASP A 179 35.27 -27.53 9.89
C ASP A 179 36.63 -27.67 9.16
N LYS A 180 37.62 -28.25 9.84
CA LYS A 180 38.96 -28.41 9.27
C LYS A 180 38.97 -29.33 8.05
N ASP A 181 38.18 -30.40 8.08
CA ASP A 181 38.09 -31.34 6.96
C ASP A 181 37.41 -30.68 5.75
N ASP A 182 36.36 -29.90 6.00
CA ASP A 182 35.68 -29.08 4.99
C ASP A 182 36.63 -28.07 4.32
N ILE A 183 37.48 -27.40 5.10
CA ILE A 183 38.49 -26.47 4.58
C ILE A 183 39.47 -27.23 3.68
N VAL A 184 40.00 -28.36 4.13
CA VAL A 184 40.90 -29.19 3.31
C VAL A 184 40.25 -29.60 2.01
N CYS A 185 38.99 -30.04 2.05
CA CYS A 185 38.23 -30.44 0.87
C CYS A 185 37.97 -29.25 -0.09
N LEU A 186 37.66 -28.06 0.44
CA LEU A 186 37.49 -26.85 -0.36
C LEU A 186 38.79 -26.47 -1.08
N PHE A 187 39.93 -26.44 -0.38
CA PHE A 187 41.23 -26.10 -0.96
C PHE A 187 41.71 -27.13 -1.99
N ARG A 188 41.44 -28.42 -1.77
CA ARG A 188 41.77 -29.48 -2.73
C ARG A 188 41.07 -29.33 -4.07
N LYS A 189 39.91 -28.66 -4.13
CA LYS A 189 39.22 -28.39 -5.41
C LYS A 189 39.98 -27.40 -6.31
N GLU A 190 40.82 -26.57 -5.72
CA GLU A 190 41.73 -25.66 -6.43
C GLU A 190 43.16 -26.25 -6.50
N ASP A 191 43.31 -27.56 -6.32
CA ASP A 191 44.59 -28.29 -6.32
C ASP A 191 45.60 -27.83 -5.24
N ILE A 192 45.12 -27.20 -4.15
CA ILE A 192 45.96 -26.74 -3.04
C ILE A 192 45.96 -27.77 -1.91
N ARG A 193 47.15 -28.09 -1.39
CA ARG A 193 47.33 -28.97 -0.21
C ARG A 193 47.83 -28.15 0.97
N LEU A 194 47.09 -28.20 2.08
CA LEU A 194 47.42 -27.53 3.34
C LEU A 194 48.22 -28.47 4.24
N THR A 195 49.20 -27.93 4.97
CA THR A 195 49.82 -28.61 6.11
C THR A 195 48.96 -28.42 7.36
N ASP A 196 49.09 -29.31 8.35
CA ASP A 196 48.27 -29.24 9.57
C ASP A 196 48.46 -27.91 10.33
N GLU A 197 49.68 -27.39 10.37
CA GLU A 197 49.97 -26.10 11.04
C GLU A 197 49.27 -24.92 10.35
N VAL A 198 49.24 -24.92 9.00
CA VAL A 198 48.58 -23.87 8.22
C VAL A 198 47.06 -24.00 8.33
N LEU A 199 46.54 -25.22 8.27
CA LEU A 199 45.11 -25.50 8.44
C LEU A 199 44.60 -25.02 9.80
N GLU A 200 45.36 -25.27 10.88
CA GLU A 200 45.02 -24.80 12.23
C GLU A 200 44.88 -23.29 12.27
N LYS A 201 45.87 -22.58 11.71
CA LYS A 201 45.90 -21.12 11.70
C LYS A 201 44.79 -20.52 10.83
N ILE A 202 44.49 -21.09 9.66
CA ILE A 202 43.36 -20.66 8.81
C ILE A 202 42.05 -20.87 9.56
N PHE A 203 41.88 -22.01 10.23
CA PHE A 203 40.66 -22.30 10.99
C PHE A 203 40.48 -21.31 12.14
N ILE A 204 41.54 -21.00 12.90
CA ILE A 204 41.51 -20.01 13.99
C ILE A 204 41.17 -18.60 13.44
N SER A 205 41.81 -18.18 12.35
CA SER A 205 41.63 -16.82 11.82
C SER A 205 40.27 -16.60 11.13
N THR A 206 39.68 -17.66 10.59
CA THR A 206 38.42 -17.58 9.83
C THR A 206 37.21 -18.11 10.59
N GLU A 207 37.42 -18.85 11.67
CA GLU A 207 36.40 -19.57 12.46
C GLU A 207 35.43 -20.41 11.61
N GLY A 208 35.88 -20.88 10.44
CA GLY A 208 35.03 -21.64 9.51
C GLY A 208 34.13 -20.79 8.62
N TRP A 209 34.25 -19.45 8.63
CA TRP A 209 33.44 -18.57 7.81
C TRP A 209 33.89 -18.58 6.34
N VAL A 210 33.02 -19.10 5.46
CA VAL A 210 33.34 -19.35 4.05
C VAL A 210 33.87 -18.13 3.29
N SER A 211 33.41 -16.91 3.61
CA SER A 211 33.92 -15.70 2.95
C SER A 211 35.39 -15.44 3.29
N ALA A 212 35.78 -15.51 4.57
CA ALA A 212 37.17 -15.35 4.97
C ALA A 212 38.05 -16.50 4.45
N ILE A 213 37.53 -17.74 4.44
CA ILE A 213 38.24 -18.88 3.84
C ILE A 213 38.49 -18.66 2.35
N ARG A 214 37.48 -18.21 1.59
CA ARG A 214 37.67 -17.89 0.16
C ARG A 214 38.65 -16.74 -0.06
N LEU A 215 38.67 -15.74 0.81
CA LEU A 215 39.67 -14.66 0.74
C LEU A 215 41.08 -15.21 0.98
N GLN A 216 41.29 -16.08 1.97
CA GLN A 216 42.58 -16.76 2.20
C GLN A 216 43.00 -17.64 1.01
N MET A 217 42.06 -18.41 0.46
CA MET A 217 42.31 -19.26 -0.69
C MET A 217 42.70 -18.44 -1.92
N LYS A 218 41.93 -17.39 -2.22
CA LYS A 218 42.26 -16.46 -3.29
C LYS A 218 43.61 -15.79 -3.02
N ASN A 219 43.92 -15.44 -1.76
CA ASN A 219 45.21 -14.86 -1.40
C ASN A 219 46.36 -15.80 -1.82
N PHE A 220 46.28 -17.06 -1.38
CA PHE A 220 47.27 -18.10 -1.64
C PHE A 220 47.45 -18.42 -3.13
N ILE A 221 46.36 -18.50 -3.90
CA ILE A 221 46.42 -18.81 -5.35
C ILE A 221 47.33 -17.83 -6.09
N GLU A 222 47.33 -16.55 -5.68
CA GLU A 222 48.13 -15.52 -6.34
C GLU A 222 49.52 -15.33 -5.73
N THR A 223 49.68 -15.47 -4.40
CA THR A 223 50.96 -15.15 -3.71
C THR A 223 51.78 -16.38 -3.32
N GLY A 224 51.18 -17.56 -3.30
CA GLY A 224 51.76 -18.78 -2.73
C GLY A 224 51.86 -18.80 -1.20
N SER A 225 51.28 -17.81 -0.50
CA SER A 225 51.34 -17.70 0.96
C SER A 225 49.99 -17.34 1.58
N PHE A 226 49.81 -17.71 2.86
CA PHE A 226 48.63 -17.36 3.66
C PHE A 226 48.93 -16.18 4.58
N ASP A 227 47.93 -15.33 4.82
CA ASP A 227 48.06 -14.25 5.81
C ASP A 227 47.20 -14.56 7.03
N LEU A 228 47.79 -15.28 7.96
CA LEU A 228 47.09 -15.99 9.03
C LEU A 228 46.73 -15.10 10.24
N ASN A 229 47.21 -13.85 10.25
CA ASN A 229 46.92 -12.86 11.30
C ASN A 229 45.97 -11.77 10.80
N ALA A 230 45.57 -11.80 9.53
CA ALA A 230 44.75 -10.78 8.91
C ALA A 230 43.28 -10.89 9.35
N ASP A 231 42.70 -9.77 9.78
CA ASP A 231 41.26 -9.64 9.95
C ASP A 231 40.52 -9.62 8.59
N ILE A 232 39.19 -9.57 8.61
CA ILE A 232 38.37 -9.62 7.38
C ILE A 232 38.68 -8.44 6.45
N GLU A 233 38.91 -7.25 7.00
CA GLU A 233 39.22 -6.05 6.20
C GLU A 233 40.58 -6.21 5.51
N GLN A 234 41.58 -6.69 6.24
CA GLN A 234 42.91 -7.01 5.71
C GLN A 234 42.86 -8.13 4.66
N LEU A 235 42.00 -9.13 4.84
CA LEU A 235 41.80 -10.18 3.85
C LEU A 235 41.13 -9.65 2.57
N VAL A 236 40.17 -8.74 2.67
CA VAL A 236 39.60 -8.06 1.49
C VAL A 236 40.66 -7.18 0.83
N GLU A 237 41.48 -6.46 1.61
CA GLU A 237 42.60 -5.63 1.12
C GLU A 237 43.55 -6.47 0.26
N ILE A 238 44.01 -7.61 0.78
CA ILE A 238 45.06 -8.41 0.14
C ILE A 238 44.50 -9.25 -1.02
N ALA A 239 43.34 -9.88 -0.84
CA ALA A 239 42.81 -10.86 -1.79
C ALA A 239 41.97 -10.23 -2.92
N ILE A 240 41.46 -9.01 -2.71
CA ILE A 240 40.66 -8.29 -3.69
C ILE A 240 41.33 -6.96 -4.03
N TRP A 241 41.40 -6.04 -3.07
CA TRP A 241 41.72 -4.63 -3.35
C TRP A 241 43.08 -4.44 -4.03
N ASN A 242 44.16 -4.97 -3.45
CA ASN A 242 45.55 -4.80 -3.95
C ASN A 242 45.81 -5.38 -5.34
N ARG A 243 44.85 -6.14 -5.89
CA ARG A 243 44.97 -6.84 -7.18
C ARG A 243 44.13 -6.20 -8.27
N LEU A 244 43.23 -5.31 -7.90
CA LEU A 244 42.45 -4.54 -8.84
C LEU A 244 43.39 -3.53 -9.51
N THR A 245 43.21 -3.33 -10.80
CA THR A 245 43.83 -2.21 -11.50
C THR A 245 43.35 -0.89 -10.88
N PRO A 246 44.09 0.22 -11.01
CA PRO A 246 43.65 1.51 -10.49
C PRO A 246 42.25 1.93 -10.99
N GLU A 247 41.91 1.59 -12.23
CA GLU A 247 40.58 1.84 -12.80
C GLU A 247 39.48 1.00 -12.12
N GLU A 248 39.74 -0.28 -11.84
CA GLU A 248 38.80 -1.16 -11.13
C GLU A 248 38.62 -0.77 -9.66
N GLN A 249 39.69 -0.32 -9.00
CA GLN A 249 39.64 0.21 -7.63
C GLN A 249 38.74 1.44 -7.55
N ASP A 250 38.96 2.41 -8.45
CA ASP A 250 38.15 3.63 -8.55
C ASP A 250 36.69 3.28 -8.85
N PHE A 251 36.45 2.37 -9.80
CA PHE A 251 35.10 1.90 -10.13
C PHE A 251 34.36 1.32 -8.91
N LEU A 252 34.98 0.39 -8.17
CA LEU A 252 34.30 -0.25 -7.03
C LEU A 252 34.04 0.74 -5.90
N LEU A 253 34.94 1.69 -5.64
CA LEU A 253 34.66 2.77 -4.69
C LEU A 253 33.48 3.63 -5.15
N LEU A 254 33.43 4.00 -6.43
CA LEU A 254 32.34 4.78 -7.00
C LEU A 254 30.98 4.11 -6.77
N VAL A 255 30.83 2.84 -7.13
CA VAL A 255 29.54 2.14 -6.99
C VAL A 255 29.22 1.68 -5.56
N SER A 256 30.16 1.76 -4.61
CA SER A 256 29.97 1.30 -3.22
C SER A 256 28.90 2.07 -2.43
N VAL A 257 28.63 3.32 -2.81
CA VAL A 257 27.61 4.16 -2.18
C VAL A 257 26.19 3.74 -2.54
N LEU A 258 26.01 2.98 -3.64
CA LEU A 258 24.73 2.43 -4.07
C LEU A 258 24.51 1.05 -3.41
N ASP A 259 23.29 0.77 -2.96
CA ASP A 259 22.94 -0.57 -2.42
C ASP A 259 22.90 -1.62 -3.53
N SER A 260 22.48 -1.20 -4.72
CA SER A 260 22.51 -1.98 -5.96
C SER A 260 22.51 -1.02 -7.16
N PHE A 261 22.91 -1.49 -8.34
CA PHE A 261 23.01 -0.61 -9.51
C PHE A 261 22.77 -1.32 -10.84
N LYS A 262 22.16 -0.61 -11.79
CA LYS A 262 22.06 -1.01 -13.19
C LYS A 262 23.34 -0.67 -13.96
N ILE A 263 23.53 -1.30 -15.12
CA ILE A 263 24.70 -1.03 -16.01
C ILE A 263 24.80 0.46 -16.37
N HIS A 264 23.67 1.09 -16.69
CA HIS A 264 23.65 2.52 -17.04
C HIS A 264 24.04 3.43 -15.85
N GLN A 265 23.59 3.10 -14.63
CA GLN A 265 24.01 3.84 -13.44
C GLN A 265 25.53 3.72 -13.22
N ALA A 266 26.06 2.51 -13.34
CA ALA A 266 27.49 2.25 -13.21
C ALA A 266 28.33 3.01 -14.27
N ALA A 267 27.86 3.12 -15.51
CA ALA A 267 28.51 3.90 -16.55
C ALA A 267 28.53 5.41 -16.22
N ILE A 268 27.41 5.95 -15.73
CA ILE A 268 27.33 7.33 -15.24
C ILE A 268 28.31 7.58 -14.08
N MET A 269 28.46 6.64 -13.15
CA MET A 269 29.42 6.77 -12.05
C MET A 269 30.86 6.91 -12.56
N LEU A 270 31.20 6.26 -13.68
CA LEU A 270 32.49 6.40 -14.38
C LEU A 270 32.59 7.62 -15.30
N ASN A 271 31.51 8.42 -15.43
CA ASN A 271 31.38 9.46 -16.45
C ASN A 271 31.55 8.94 -17.89
N GLN A 272 30.99 7.77 -18.18
CA GLN A 272 31.04 7.14 -19.50
C GLN A 272 29.64 6.78 -20.00
N GLU A 273 29.47 6.68 -21.31
CA GLU A 273 28.19 6.25 -21.92
C GLU A 273 27.96 4.74 -21.77
N THR A 274 29.04 3.96 -21.74
CA THR A 274 29.01 2.51 -21.59
C THR A 274 30.11 2.05 -20.65
N LEU A 275 29.94 0.87 -20.03
CA LEU A 275 30.97 0.30 -19.16
C LEU A 275 32.15 -0.24 -19.99
N PRO A 276 33.41 0.02 -19.56
CA PRO A 276 34.59 -0.58 -20.17
C PRO A 276 34.54 -2.12 -20.13
N GLU A 277 35.15 -2.78 -21.12
CA GLU A 277 35.17 -4.25 -21.18
C GLU A 277 35.82 -4.88 -19.95
N ASN A 278 36.91 -4.32 -19.43
CA ASN A 278 37.57 -4.80 -18.20
C ASN A 278 36.62 -4.71 -16.99
N ILE A 279 35.83 -3.64 -16.86
CA ILE A 279 34.84 -3.51 -15.78
C ILE A 279 33.70 -4.53 -15.94
N ILE A 280 33.23 -4.78 -17.17
CA ILE A 280 32.23 -5.82 -17.43
C ILE A 280 32.78 -7.20 -17.05
N VAL A 281 34.05 -7.48 -17.36
CA VAL A 281 34.74 -8.72 -17.00
C VAL A 281 34.88 -8.83 -15.48
N LEU A 282 35.25 -7.75 -14.77
CA LEU A 282 35.29 -7.69 -13.30
C LEU A 282 33.93 -8.04 -12.71
N LEU A 283 32.86 -7.37 -13.13
CA LEU A 283 31.50 -7.61 -12.62
C LEU A 283 31.03 -9.06 -12.83
N LYS A 284 31.46 -9.70 -13.94
CA LYS A 284 31.10 -11.10 -14.25
C LYS A 284 31.94 -12.13 -13.48
N ASN A 285 33.20 -11.81 -13.19
CA ASN A 285 34.16 -12.77 -12.61
C ASN A 285 34.40 -12.57 -11.11
N ASN A 286 33.84 -11.52 -10.49
CA ASN A 286 33.99 -11.25 -9.07
C ASN A 286 33.03 -12.12 -8.23
N ASP A 287 33.57 -12.92 -7.32
CA ASP A 287 32.78 -13.80 -6.44
C ASP A 287 31.89 -13.05 -5.42
N PHE A 288 32.15 -11.75 -5.19
CA PHE A 288 31.44 -10.89 -4.24
C PHE A 288 30.52 -9.87 -4.93
N ILE A 289 30.39 -9.90 -6.25
CA ILE A 289 29.44 -9.05 -6.99
C ILE A 289 28.52 -9.97 -7.78
N LYS A 290 27.22 -9.75 -7.64
CA LYS A 290 26.21 -10.66 -8.18
C LYS A 290 25.25 -9.91 -9.09
N TYR A 291 25.00 -10.49 -10.26
CA TYR A 291 23.92 -10.06 -11.14
C TYR A 291 22.59 -10.73 -10.72
N LEU A 292 21.54 -9.92 -10.63
CA LEU A 292 20.15 -10.33 -10.38
C LEU A 292 19.36 -10.23 -11.69
N PRO A 293 19.14 -11.35 -12.41
CA PRO A 293 18.51 -11.33 -13.73
C PRO A 293 17.05 -10.87 -13.70
N ASP A 294 16.34 -11.13 -12.61
CA ASP A 294 14.93 -10.75 -12.39
C ASP A 294 14.72 -9.24 -12.35
N LYS A 295 15.73 -8.49 -11.89
CA LYS A 295 15.70 -7.03 -11.75
C LYS A 295 16.70 -6.30 -12.67
N CYS A 296 17.44 -7.04 -13.49
CA CYS A 296 18.47 -6.53 -14.39
C CYS A 296 19.52 -5.62 -13.71
N LEU A 297 19.95 -5.95 -12.50
CA LEU A 297 20.87 -5.12 -11.72
C LEU A 297 21.97 -5.94 -11.02
N TYR A 298 23.03 -5.26 -10.59
CA TYR A 298 24.12 -5.83 -9.80
C TYR A 298 23.98 -5.44 -8.33
N SER A 299 24.34 -6.36 -7.45
CA SER A 299 24.40 -6.14 -6.00
C SER A 299 25.73 -6.64 -5.47
N MET A 300 26.36 -5.84 -4.61
CA MET A 300 27.60 -6.21 -3.94
C MET A 300 27.29 -6.96 -2.65
N HIS A 301 28.09 -7.98 -2.39
CA HIS A 301 28.07 -8.67 -1.12
C HIS A 301 28.46 -7.72 0.00
N SER A 302 27.75 -7.73 1.13
CA SER A 302 27.92 -6.71 2.17
C SER A 302 29.33 -6.66 2.77
N VAL A 303 30.08 -7.77 2.75
CA VAL A 303 31.50 -7.78 3.20
C VAL A 303 32.36 -6.87 2.33
N LEU A 304 32.26 -7.01 1.01
CA LEU A 304 32.97 -6.15 0.07
C LEU A 304 32.43 -4.71 0.15
N GLN A 305 31.10 -4.55 0.20
CA GLN A 305 30.47 -3.24 0.26
C GLN A 305 30.82 -2.47 1.54
N ASN A 306 30.84 -3.14 2.70
CA ASN A 306 31.22 -2.53 3.97
C ASN A 306 32.69 -2.13 3.99
N TYR A 307 33.59 -2.99 3.49
CA TYR A 307 35.01 -2.66 3.33
C TYR A 307 35.20 -1.44 2.42
N LEU A 308 34.54 -1.41 1.25
CA LEU A 308 34.61 -0.29 0.31
C LEU A 308 34.01 0.99 0.90
N ARG A 309 32.88 0.90 1.62
CA ARG A 309 32.28 2.04 2.31
C ARG A 309 33.18 2.55 3.44
N ASN A 310 33.78 1.68 4.24
CA ASN A 310 34.74 2.05 5.27
C ASN A 310 35.92 2.82 4.64
N ARG A 311 36.50 2.28 3.56
CA ARG A 311 37.56 2.96 2.80
C ARG A 311 37.11 4.29 2.23
N PHE A 312 35.93 4.34 1.62
CA PHE A 312 35.34 5.56 1.08
C PHE A 312 35.19 6.64 2.16
N TYR A 313 34.56 6.33 3.29
CA TYR A 313 34.30 7.31 4.35
C TYR A 313 35.55 7.74 5.13
N ASN A 314 36.47 6.81 5.39
CA ASN A 314 37.58 7.05 6.31
C ASN A 314 38.93 7.32 5.63
N GLN A 315 39.10 6.96 4.35
CA GLN A 315 40.39 7.06 3.65
C GLN A 315 40.36 7.96 2.41
N THR A 316 39.22 8.57 2.09
CA THR A 316 39.12 9.53 0.97
C THR A 316 38.79 10.94 1.47
N SER A 317 39.20 11.95 0.72
CA SER A 317 38.93 13.35 1.07
C SER A 317 37.45 13.67 0.98
N MET A 318 36.99 14.64 1.77
CA MET A 318 35.61 15.13 1.72
C MET A 318 35.21 15.58 0.30
N ASP A 319 36.14 16.22 -0.43
CA ASP A 319 35.90 16.64 -1.82
C ASP A 319 35.62 15.46 -2.75
N TYR A 320 36.38 14.37 -2.62
CA TYR A 320 36.15 13.15 -3.40
C TYR A 320 34.83 12.50 -3.01
N GLN A 321 34.52 12.42 -1.71
CA GLN A 321 33.24 11.88 -1.24
C GLN A 321 32.05 12.68 -1.80
N ASN A 322 32.16 14.00 -1.80
CA ASN A 322 31.12 14.87 -2.34
C ASN A 322 30.92 14.68 -3.85
N GLN A 323 32.01 14.51 -4.62
CA GLN A 323 31.93 14.20 -6.05
C GLN A 323 31.22 12.87 -6.30
N ILE A 324 31.50 11.84 -5.50
CA ILE A 324 30.85 10.53 -5.63
C ILE A 324 29.36 10.63 -5.29
N PHE A 325 28.98 11.32 -4.21
CA PHE A 325 27.56 11.51 -3.89
C PHE A 325 26.83 12.28 -4.98
N ARG A 326 27.45 13.31 -5.57
CA ARG A 326 26.88 14.02 -6.71
C ARG A 326 26.68 13.09 -7.91
N LYS A 327 27.66 12.25 -8.25
CA LYS A 327 27.54 11.24 -9.32
C LYS A 327 26.43 10.23 -9.03
N ALA A 328 26.33 9.76 -7.79
CA ALA A 328 25.29 8.81 -7.36
C ALA A 328 23.89 9.43 -7.54
N GLY A 329 23.71 10.69 -7.13
CA GLY A 329 22.49 11.45 -7.36
C GLY A 329 22.14 11.56 -8.85
N VAL A 330 23.09 11.94 -9.70
CA VAL A 330 22.91 12.02 -11.16
C VAL A 330 22.55 10.65 -11.75
N SER A 331 23.18 9.58 -11.29
CA SER A 331 22.90 8.22 -11.76
C SER A 331 21.47 7.77 -11.43
N CYS A 332 20.97 8.10 -10.24
CA CYS A 332 19.59 7.82 -9.82
C CYS A 332 18.60 8.68 -10.61
N ALA A 333 18.90 9.96 -10.80
CA ALA A 333 18.07 10.88 -11.58
C ALA A 333 17.89 10.39 -13.03
N ALA A 334 18.94 9.86 -13.64
CA ALA A 334 18.89 9.28 -14.99
C ALA A 334 17.96 8.06 -15.10
N MET A 335 17.68 7.36 -13.99
CA MET A 335 16.72 6.26 -13.90
C MET A 335 15.30 6.73 -13.52
N SER A 336 15.06 8.05 -13.44
CA SER A 336 13.84 8.65 -12.88
C SER A 336 13.59 8.32 -11.40
N GLU A 337 14.64 7.97 -10.67
CA GLU A 337 14.62 7.69 -9.23
C GLU A 337 14.95 8.99 -8.46
N TYR A 338 14.05 9.97 -8.53
CA TYR A 338 14.30 11.33 -8.01
C TYR A 338 14.42 11.43 -6.49
N TYR A 339 13.61 10.68 -5.73
CA TYR A 339 13.73 10.64 -4.27
C TYR A 339 15.07 10.05 -3.83
N PRO A 340 15.51 8.85 -4.29
CA PRO A 340 16.86 8.36 -4.03
C PRO A 340 17.97 9.32 -4.50
N ALA A 341 17.81 9.96 -5.66
CA ALA A 341 18.76 10.97 -6.15
C ALA A 341 18.91 12.14 -5.16
N SER A 342 17.77 12.61 -4.63
CA SER A 342 17.72 13.73 -3.70
C SER A 342 18.34 13.41 -2.35
N GLU A 343 18.27 12.16 -1.87
CA GLU A 343 18.99 11.73 -0.66
C GLU A 343 20.51 11.86 -0.82
N PHE A 344 21.06 11.55 -2.01
CA PHE A 344 22.49 11.71 -2.28
C PHE A 344 22.91 13.18 -2.39
N PHE A 345 22.13 14.02 -3.07
CA PHE A 345 22.42 15.45 -3.14
C PHE A 345 22.29 16.15 -1.78
N TYR A 346 21.37 15.69 -0.93
CA TYR A 346 21.20 16.22 0.42
C TYR A 346 22.40 15.94 1.33
N LYS A 347 23.06 14.77 1.19
CA LYS A 347 24.30 14.47 1.94
C LYS A 347 25.42 15.50 1.74
N ILE A 348 25.40 16.18 0.60
CA ILE A 348 26.38 17.22 0.24
C ILE A 348 25.78 18.63 0.25
N GLN A 349 24.55 18.77 0.74
CA GLN A 349 23.79 20.04 0.77
C GLN A 349 23.67 20.73 -0.60
N ASP A 350 23.68 19.96 -1.70
CA ASP A 350 23.52 20.47 -3.06
C ASP A 350 22.03 20.65 -3.38
N PHE A 351 21.43 21.66 -2.75
CA PHE A 351 20.01 21.97 -2.90
C PHE A 351 19.64 22.39 -4.33
N ASP A 352 20.56 23.02 -5.07
CA ASP A 352 20.37 23.34 -6.49
C ASP A 352 20.15 22.05 -7.30
N ALA A 353 20.94 21.00 -7.06
CA ALA A 353 20.75 19.70 -7.72
C ALA A 353 19.43 19.04 -7.33
N ILE A 354 19.04 19.07 -6.05
CA ILE A 354 17.74 18.53 -5.57
C ILE A 354 16.58 19.24 -6.28
N LEU A 355 16.59 20.57 -6.27
CA LEU A 355 15.51 21.39 -6.81
C LEU A 355 15.58 21.52 -8.34
N SER A 356 16.62 21.00 -8.99
CA SER A 356 16.67 20.82 -10.45
C SER A 356 16.05 19.50 -10.91
N LEU A 357 15.79 18.55 -10.00
CA LEU A 357 15.13 17.29 -10.35
C LEU A 357 13.70 17.56 -10.83
N PRO A 358 13.22 16.84 -11.87
CA PRO A 358 11.91 17.07 -12.44
C PRO A 358 10.80 16.39 -11.59
N PHE A 359 10.66 16.83 -10.33
CA PHE A 359 9.56 16.39 -9.49
C PHE A 359 8.23 16.77 -10.13
N SER A 360 7.31 15.81 -10.13
CA SER A 360 5.94 16.03 -10.56
C SER A 360 4.98 15.53 -9.50
N ARG A 361 3.75 16.02 -9.52
CA ARG A 361 2.72 15.54 -8.60
C ARG A 361 2.49 14.04 -8.73
N GLU A 362 2.41 13.54 -9.96
CA GLU A 362 2.29 12.12 -10.28
C GLU A 362 3.41 11.27 -9.65
N TYR A 363 4.66 11.76 -9.73
CA TYR A 363 5.79 11.09 -9.11
C TYR A 363 5.64 11.02 -7.58
N LEU A 364 5.32 12.14 -6.93
CA LEU A 364 5.18 12.19 -5.47
C LEU A 364 4.00 11.36 -4.97
N ASP A 365 2.87 11.35 -5.69
CA ASP A 365 1.71 10.52 -5.36
C ASP A 365 2.02 9.01 -5.41
N LYS A 366 2.82 8.57 -6.41
CA LYS A 366 3.28 7.16 -6.52
C LYS A 366 4.25 6.76 -5.41
N GLN A 367 4.97 7.72 -4.84
CA GLN A 367 5.95 7.51 -3.78
C GLN A 367 5.39 7.83 -2.37
N LYS A 368 4.08 8.06 -2.25
CA LYS A 368 3.42 8.50 -1.01
C LYS A 368 3.80 7.61 0.18
N GLY A 369 4.34 8.23 1.22
CA GLY A 369 4.73 7.58 2.48
C GLY A 369 5.45 8.53 3.44
N ILE A 370 5.57 8.11 4.71
CA ILE A 370 6.10 8.92 5.83
C ILE A 370 7.47 9.54 5.50
N LYS A 371 8.39 8.75 4.93
CA LYS A 371 9.75 9.20 4.63
C LYS A 371 9.80 10.34 3.59
N LEU A 372 8.91 10.33 2.61
CA LEU A 372 8.87 11.38 1.57
C LEU A 372 8.34 12.70 2.13
N SER A 373 7.31 12.65 2.98
CA SER A 373 6.80 13.84 3.67
C SER A 373 7.84 14.48 4.58
N GLU A 374 8.51 13.67 5.41
CA GLU A 374 9.58 14.16 6.29
C GLU A 374 10.71 14.78 5.47
N PHE A 375 11.11 14.12 4.38
CA PHE A 375 12.13 14.64 3.48
C PHE A 375 11.76 16.01 2.88
N ILE A 376 10.55 16.19 2.33
CA ILE A 376 10.13 17.48 1.77
C ILE A 376 10.12 18.57 2.86
N ILE A 377 9.66 18.25 4.07
CA ILE A 377 9.68 19.18 5.22
C ILE A 377 11.11 19.59 5.53
N THR A 378 12.04 18.62 5.60
CA THR A 378 13.47 18.87 5.84
C THR A 378 14.06 19.79 4.76
N ILE A 379 13.84 19.48 3.48
CA ILE A 379 14.36 20.31 2.37
C ILE A 379 13.80 21.73 2.43
N VAL A 380 12.50 21.90 2.65
CA VAL A 380 11.89 23.25 2.73
C VAL A 380 12.40 24.04 3.94
N ASN A 381 12.75 23.34 5.02
CA ASN A 381 13.21 24.01 6.24
C ASN A 381 14.69 24.37 6.23
N GLU A 382 15.54 23.51 5.67
CA GLU A 382 17.00 23.66 5.69
C GLU A 382 17.57 24.34 4.43
N CYS A 383 16.87 24.28 3.30
CA CYS A 383 17.34 24.93 2.07
C CYS A 383 17.29 26.47 2.21
N PRO A 384 18.38 27.18 1.83
CA PRO A 384 18.37 28.64 1.77
C PRO A 384 17.23 29.18 0.89
N GLU A 385 16.58 30.25 1.35
CA GLU A 385 15.41 30.82 0.69
C GLU A 385 15.74 31.31 -0.73
N GLU A 386 16.95 31.83 -0.93
CA GLU A 386 17.43 32.28 -2.23
C GLU A 386 17.54 31.13 -3.24
N ILE A 387 17.92 29.93 -2.78
CA ILE A 387 18.00 28.75 -3.64
C ILE A 387 16.59 28.24 -3.95
N LEU A 388 15.71 28.12 -2.95
CA LEU A 388 14.31 27.73 -3.16
C LEU A 388 13.64 28.62 -4.23
N CYS A 389 13.80 29.94 -4.10
CA CYS A 389 13.17 30.91 -5.00
C CYS A 389 13.65 30.80 -6.46
N LYS A 390 14.80 30.18 -6.74
CA LYS A 390 15.26 29.88 -8.12
C LYS A 390 14.43 28.77 -8.80
N TYR A 391 13.78 27.90 -8.02
CA TYR A 391 13.05 26.72 -8.52
C TYR A 391 11.55 26.75 -8.17
N PRO A 392 10.81 27.78 -8.60
CA PRO A 392 9.42 27.99 -8.17
C PRO A 392 8.47 26.86 -8.60
N PHE A 393 8.72 26.17 -9.72
CA PHE A 393 7.87 25.04 -10.12
C PHE A 393 7.97 23.85 -9.16
N ASN A 394 9.16 23.53 -8.66
CA ASN A 394 9.32 22.48 -7.65
C ASN A 394 8.74 22.89 -6.30
N MET A 395 8.87 24.17 -5.92
CA MET A 395 8.17 24.71 -4.76
C MET A 395 6.65 24.56 -4.89
N ILE A 396 6.08 24.79 -6.09
CA ILE A 396 4.65 24.59 -6.34
C ILE A 396 4.27 23.12 -6.17
N VAL A 397 5.04 22.18 -6.75
CA VAL A 397 4.82 20.74 -6.60
C VAL A 397 4.88 20.30 -5.14
N PHE A 398 5.90 20.75 -4.38
CA PHE A 398 5.99 20.50 -2.93
C PHE A 398 4.85 21.15 -2.16
N GLY A 399 4.35 22.30 -2.63
CA GLY A 399 3.20 22.98 -2.04
C GLY A 399 1.92 22.15 -2.16
N TYR A 400 1.63 21.62 -3.35
CA TYR A 400 0.50 20.70 -3.56
C TYR A 400 0.62 19.48 -2.63
N TYR A 401 1.79 18.82 -2.62
CA TYR A 401 2.01 17.63 -1.80
C TYR A 401 1.88 17.92 -0.30
N SER A 402 2.42 19.05 0.17
CA SER A 402 2.36 19.48 1.58
C SER A 402 0.93 19.74 2.02
N PHE A 403 0.13 20.43 1.19
CA PHE A 403 -1.29 20.66 1.46
C PHE A 403 -2.06 19.33 1.53
N TRP A 404 -1.84 18.46 0.54
CA TRP A 404 -2.50 17.15 0.43
C TRP A 404 -2.14 16.18 1.56
N SER A 405 -0.94 16.30 2.12
CA SER A 405 -0.46 15.50 3.25
C SER A 405 -0.78 16.13 4.61
N GLY A 406 -1.35 17.36 4.63
CA GLY A 406 -1.75 18.05 5.84
C GLY A 406 -0.62 18.76 6.58
N HIS A 407 0.50 19.03 5.91
CA HIS A 407 1.62 19.81 6.44
C HIS A 407 1.37 21.31 6.19
N THR A 408 0.44 21.88 6.95
CA THR A 408 -0.06 23.24 6.78
C THR A 408 1.02 24.32 6.96
N GLU A 409 1.96 24.11 7.89
CA GLU A 409 3.09 25.02 8.12
C GLU A 409 4.03 25.07 6.91
N THR A 410 4.46 23.91 6.42
CA THR A 410 5.31 23.79 5.22
C THR A 410 4.62 24.36 3.99
N TYR A 411 3.32 24.08 3.81
CA TYR A 411 2.52 24.68 2.74
C TYR A 411 2.48 26.22 2.85
N GLY A 412 2.22 26.77 4.04
CA GLY A 412 2.19 28.21 4.28
C GLY A 412 3.53 28.89 4.01
N ARG A 413 4.64 28.26 4.42
CA ARG A 413 6.00 28.73 4.12
C ARG A 413 6.27 28.75 2.61
N LEU A 414 5.96 27.67 1.90
CA LEU A 414 6.11 27.59 0.44
C LEU A 414 5.29 28.67 -0.28
N CYS A 415 4.02 28.88 0.11
CA CYS A 415 3.20 29.95 -0.46
C CYS A 415 3.79 31.34 -0.20
N SER A 416 4.38 31.57 0.98
CA SER A 416 4.98 32.85 1.34
C SER A 416 6.25 33.12 0.51
N LEU A 417 7.12 32.11 0.36
CA LEU A 417 8.33 32.20 -0.45
C LEU A 417 8.01 32.33 -1.95
N LEU A 418 7.02 31.59 -2.47
CA LEU A 418 6.57 31.72 -3.85
C LEU A 418 6.05 33.12 -4.16
N ARG A 419 5.37 33.76 -3.21
CA ARG A 419 4.94 35.15 -3.34
C ARG A 419 6.14 36.09 -3.51
N LEU A 420 7.19 35.90 -2.71
CA LEU A 420 8.43 36.68 -2.81
C LEU A 420 9.13 36.43 -4.15
N ALA A 421 9.26 35.17 -4.58
CA ALA A 421 9.84 34.83 -5.88
C ALA A 421 9.09 35.49 -7.04
N VAL A 422 7.75 35.54 -6.98
CA VAL A 422 6.89 36.19 -7.97
C VAL A 422 7.04 37.72 -7.99
N GLN A 423 7.30 38.33 -6.83
CA GLN A 423 7.49 39.78 -6.67
C GLN A 423 8.89 40.23 -7.12
N ASN A 424 9.91 39.44 -6.77
CA ASN A 424 11.31 39.74 -7.03
C ASN A 424 11.84 39.18 -8.35
N GLY A 425 10.99 38.52 -9.14
CA GLY A 425 11.34 37.69 -10.31
C GLY A 425 11.91 38.42 -11.54
N GLN A 426 12.86 39.34 -11.35
CA GLN A 426 13.62 39.98 -12.42
C GLN A 426 14.50 38.96 -13.19
N ASP A 427 14.84 37.84 -12.56
CA ASP A 427 15.69 36.79 -13.12
C ASP A 427 14.94 35.82 -14.06
N PHE A 428 13.60 35.86 -14.09
CA PHE A 428 12.78 34.98 -14.93
C PHE A 428 12.37 35.67 -16.24
N GLY A 429 12.25 34.89 -17.32
CA GLY A 429 11.63 35.38 -18.56
C GLY A 429 10.17 35.77 -18.33
N GLN A 430 9.64 36.74 -19.10
CA GLN A 430 8.26 37.23 -18.91
C GLN A 430 7.20 36.13 -18.98
N GLU A 431 7.33 35.21 -19.94
CA GLU A 431 6.41 34.06 -20.11
C GLU A 431 6.53 33.05 -18.96
N GLU A 432 7.75 32.82 -18.45
CA GLU A 432 7.99 31.93 -17.32
C GLU A 432 7.39 32.51 -16.04
N LEU A 433 7.65 33.79 -15.75
CA LEU A 433 7.07 34.50 -14.60
C LEU A 433 5.54 34.51 -14.66
N ARG A 434 4.97 34.68 -15.86
CA ARG A 434 3.52 34.58 -16.09
C ARG A 434 3.00 33.18 -15.74
N SER A 435 3.71 32.12 -16.16
CA SER A 435 3.37 30.75 -15.83
C SER A 435 3.44 30.50 -14.31
N ILE A 436 4.52 30.92 -13.65
CA ILE A 436 4.71 30.77 -12.21
C ILE A 436 3.58 31.47 -11.44
N ARG A 437 3.23 32.72 -11.82
CA ARG A 437 2.14 33.49 -11.20
C ARG A 437 0.80 32.77 -11.29
N GLY A 438 0.49 32.23 -12.47
CA GLY A 438 -0.75 31.51 -12.69
C GLY A 438 -0.84 30.21 -11.89
N GLU A 439 0.24 29.42 -11.89
CA GLU A 439 0.29 28.16 -11.13
C GLU A 439 0.30 28.38 -9.61
N TYR A 440 1.03 29.40 -9.14
CA TYR A 440 1.00 29.82 -7.74
C TYR A 440 -0.41 30.26 -7.31
N THR A 441 -1.13 30.99 -8.17
CA THR A 441 -2.52 31.38 -7.89
C THR A 441 -3.38 30.13 -7.67
N LEU A 442 -3.29 29.14 -8.56
CA LEU A 442 -4.02 27.87 -8.42
C LEU A 442 -3.64 27.10 -7.15
N LEU A 443 -2.36 27.10 -6.76
CA LEU A 443 -1.90 26.50 -5.52
C LEU A 443 -2.55 27.18 -4.31
N THR A 444 -2.53 28.52 -4.24
CA THR A 444 -3.11 29.25 -3.11
C THR A 444 -4.62 29.07 -3.00
N THR A 445 -5.32 28.92 -4.13
CA THR A 445 -6.76 28.65 -4.17
C THR A 445 -7.14 27.33 -3.47
N LEU A 446 -6.21 26.36 -3.33
CA LEU A 446 -6.47 25.12 -2.60
C LEU A 446 -6.81 25.36 -1.12
N GLY A 447 -6.25 26.42 -0.51
CA GLY A 447 -6.55 26.77 0.88
C GLY A 447 -8.03 27.13 1.10
N ASP A 448 -8.76 27.43 0.03
CA ASP A 448 -10.17 27.80 0.01
C ASP A 448 -11.00 26.81 -0.84
N PHE A 449 -10.56 25.55 -1.00
CA PHE A 449 -11.14 24.59 -1.96
C PHE A 449 -12.62 24.26 -1.76
N ASN A 450 -13.23 24.63 -0.63
CA ASN A 450 -14.67 24.45 -0.39
C ASN A 450 -15.40 25.78 -0.18
N ASP A 451 -14.82 26.90 -0.60
CA ASP A 451 -15.47 28.21 -0.74
C ASP A 451 -15.59 28.54 -2.24
N GLY A 452 -16.76 28.22 -2.83
CA GLY A 452 -16.97 28.32 -4.26
C GLY A 452 -16.69 29.72 -4.84
N LEU A 453 -16.96 30.79 -4.10
CA LEU A 453 -16.70 32.16 -4.57
C LEU A 453 -15.20 32.44 -4.70
N LYS A 454 -14.41 32.06 -3.70
CA LYS A 454 -12.96 32.23 -3.72
C LYS A 454 -12.30 31.34 -4.77
N ILE A 455 -12.80 30.10 -4.92
CA ILE A 455 -12.33 29.18 -5.96
C ILE A 455 -12.50 29.79 -7.33
N ARG A 456 -13.71 30.27 -7.63
CA ARG A 456 -14.02 30.91 -8.91
C ARG A 456 -13.10 32.10 -9.17
N GLN A 457 -12.96 33.01 -8.20
CA GLN A 457 -12.06 34.18 -8.33
C GLN A 457 -10.61 33.75 -8.60
N GLY A 458 -10.14 32.72 -7.90
CA GLY A 458 -8.83 32.13 -8.11
C GLY A 458 -8.66 31.55 -9.51
N TYR A 459 -9.65 30.82 -10.01
CA TYR A 459 -9.66 30.23 -11.34
C TYR A 459 -9.73 31.29 -12.45
N GLU A 460 -10.60 32.30 -12.33
CA GLU A 460 -10.68 33.42 -13.29
C GLU A 460 -9.36 34.18 -13.36
N THR A 461 -8.76 34.44 -12.20
CA THR A 461 -7.46 35.11 -12.10
C THR A 461 -6.35 34.26 -12.72
N ALA A 462 -6.28 32.98 -12.38
CA ALA A 462 -5.30 32.07 -12.93
C ALA A 462 -5.45 31.91 -14.45
N LEU A 463 -6.67 31.79 -14.97
CA LEU A 463 -6.91 31.67 -16.41
C LEU A 463 -6.49 32.93 -17.15
N LYS A 464 -6.82 34.11 -16.62
CA LYS A 464 -6.39 35.41 -17.16
C LYS A 464 -4.87 35.53 -17.19
N ILE A 465 -4.20 35.08 -16.12
CA ILE A 465 -2.74 35.11 -16.04
C ILE A 465 -2.13 34.07 -16.98
N LEU A 466 -2.54 32.81 -16.97
CA LEU A 466 -1.93 31.75 -17.78
C LEU A 466 -2.21 31.92 -19.27
N GLY A 467 -3.43 32.27 -19.66
CA GLY A 467 -3.89 32.27 -21.05
C GLY A 467 -3.92 30.88 -21.71
N LYS A 468 -3.60 29.82 -20.96
CA LYS A 468 -3.56 28.42 -21.37
C LYS A 468 -3.89 27.51 -20.18
N PRO A 469 -4.19 26.22 -20.40
CA PRO A 469 -4.39 25.28 -19.31
C PRO A 469 -3.14 25.15 -18.43
N SER A 470 -3.36 24.83 -17.15
CA SER A 470 -2.29 24.61 -16.18
C SER A 470 -1.45 23.39 -16.56
N ILE A 471 -0.14 23.50 -16.38
CA ILE A 471 0.82 22.40 -16.59
C ILE A 471 0.93 21.49 -15.36
N MET A 472 0.39 21.91 -14.21
CA MET A 472 0.51 21.20 -12.92
C MET A 472 -0.58 20.15 -12.67
N CYS A 473 -1.72 20.26 -13.33
CA CYS A 473 -2.76 19.23 -13.26
C CYS A 473 -2.84 18.48 -14.58
N LYS A 474 -2.49 17.21 -14.52
CA LYS A 474 -2.70 16.23 -15.57
C LYS A 474 -3.96 15.41 -15.28
N TYR A 475 -4.44 14.67 -16.27
CA TYR A 475 -5.65 13.86 -16.17
C TYR A 475 -5.55 12.68 -15.20
N ASP A 476 -4.33 12.24 -14.89
CA ASP A 476 -4.00 11.08 -14.05
C ASP A 476 -3.74 11.45 -12.58
N THR A 477 -3.93 12.70 -12.20
CA THR A 477 -3.86 13.11 -10.80
C THR A 477 -5.22 12.98 -10.11
N PRO A 478 -5.28 12.69 -8.80
CA PRO A 478 -6.56 12.57 -8.11
C PRO A 478 -7.36 13.88 -8.12
N TRP A 479 -8.63 13.81 -8.52
CA TRP A 479 -9.57 14.90 -8.42
C TRP A 479 -10.13 15.02 -6.99
N LEU A 480 -10.23 16.27 -6.50
CA LEU A 480 -10.73 16.63 -5.17
C LEU A 480 -10.24 15.68 -4.06
N PHE A 481 -8.92 15.43 -4.07
CA PHE A 481 -8.22 14.64 -3.06
C PHE A 481 -8.71 13.18 -2.97
N ALA A 482 -9.10 12.57 -4.09
CA ALA A 482 -9.60 11.19 -4.14
C ALA A 482 -10.75 10.95 -3.16
N THR A 483 -11.65 11.94 -2.99
CA THR A 483 -12.83 11.78 -2.13
C THR A 483 -13.80 10.76 -2.72
N THR A 484 -14.54 10.05 -1.87
CA THR A 484 -15.65 9.17 -2.27
C THR A 484 -17.00 9.89 -2.33
N SER A 485 -17.06 11.15 -1.90
CA SER A 485 -18.26 11.96 -1.84
C SER A 485 -17.91 13.43 -2.09
N VAL A 486 -18.50 14.01 -3.13
CA VAL A 486 -18.28 15.41 -3.50
C VAL A 486 -19.05 16.32 -2.57
N LEU A 487 -20.27 15.92 -2.20
CA LEU A 487 -21.10 16.66 -1.25
C LEU A 487 -20.40 16.83 0.10
N ASN A 488 -19.74 15.77 0.58
CA ASN A 488 -19.01 15.78 1.82
C ASN A 488 -17.92 16.86 1.86
N MET A 489 -17.26 17.09 0.73
CA MET A 489 -16.17 18.04 0.63
C MET A 489 -16.64 19.48 0.45
N LEU A 490 -17.75 19.69 -0.27
CA LEU A 490 -18.17 21.03 -0.73
C LEU A 490 -19.36 21.62 0.04
N TRP A 491 -20.14 20.83 0.78
CA TRP A 491 -21.22 21.39 1.61
C TRP A 491 -20.64 22.13 2.82
N ARG A 492 -20.67 23.46 2.73
CA ARG A 492 -19.99 24.37 3.64
C ARG A 492 -20.91 25.12 4.59
N GLU A 493 -22.11 25.51 4.13
CA GLU A 493 -23.02 26.39 4.86
C GLU A 493 -24.46 25.88 4.78
N THR A 494 -25.18 26.00 5.90
CA THR A 494 -26.57 25.54 6.01
C THR A 494 -27.51 26.49 5.28
N GLY A 495 -28.41 25.94 4.47
CA GLY A 495 -29.38 26.68 3.64
C GLY A 495 -28.82 27.17 2.30
N GLU A 496 -27.53 26.98 2.04
CA GLU A 496 -26.83 27.48 0.84
C GLU A 496 -26.50 26.38 -0.18
N LEU A 497 -26.89 25.12 0.07
CA LEU A 497 -26.49 23.99 -0.78
C LEU A 497 -26.96 24.14 -2.23
N GLU A 498 -28.16 24.70 -2.46
CA GLU A 498 -28.68 24.90 -3.81
C GLU A 498 -27.88 25.98 -4.58
N ASN A 499 -27.44 27.03 -3.88
CA ASN A 499 -26.56 28.04 -4.47
C ASN A 499 -25.20 27.43 -4.82
N GLU A 500 -24.67 26.56 -3.97
CA GLU A 500 -23.40 25.87 -4.24
C GLU A 500 -23.50 24.91 -5.43
N LEU A 501 -24.57 24.14 -5.57
CA LEU A 501 -24.81 23.29 -6.75
C LEU A 501 -24.85 24.11 -8.05
N ASN A 502 -25.52 25.26 -8.03
CA ASN A 502 -25.60 26.14 -9.20
C ASN A 502 -24.23 26.76 -9.54
N ARG A 503 -23.42 27.11 -8.53
CA ARG A 503 -22.05 27.59 -8.74
C ARG A 503 -21.18 26.52 -9.38
N VAL A 504 -21.20 25.29 -8.86
CA VAL A 504 -20.42 24.18 -9.40
C VAL A 504 -20.74 23.95 -10.90
N ASP A 505 -22.01 24.07 -11.31
CA ASP A 505 -22.37 23.98 -12.73
C ASP A 505 -21.85 25.15 -13.58
N ILE A 506 -21.93 26.38 -13.08
CA ILE A 506 -21.46 27.57 -13.80
C ILE A 506 -19.92 27.52 -13.93
N ASP A 507 -19.24 27.13 -12.86
CA ASP A 507 -17.78 27.16 -12.76
C ASP A 507 -17.13 25.93 -13.40
N ALA A 508 -17.90 24.87 -13.69
CA ALA A 508 -17.41 23.68 -14.40
C ALA A 508 -16.72 24.04 -15.71
N HIS A 509 -17.30 24.95 -16.50
CA HIS A 509 -16.70 25.38 -17.77
C HIS A 509 -15.32 26.02 -17.57
N LEU A 510 -15.20 26.91 -16.58
CA LEU A 510 -13.96 27.58 -16.22
C LEU A 510 -12.90 26.57 -15.75
N TYR A 511 -13.31 25.61 -14.91
CA TYR A 511 -12.43 24.54 -14.44
C TYR A 511 -11.91 23.68 -15.60
N HIS A 512 -12.79 23.29 -16.53
CA HIS A 512 -12.39 22.47 -17.68
C HIS A 512 -11.45 23.20 -18.63
N GLN A 513 -11.61 24.52 -18.83
CA GLN A 513 -10.64 25.32 -19.59
C GLN A 513 -9.25 25.30 -18.94
N LEU A 514 -9.18 25.37 -17.61
CA LEU A 514 -7.91 25.34 -16.88
C LEU A 514 -7.27 23.95 -16.82
N ARG A 515 -8.06 22.88 -16.87
CA ARG A 515 -7.63 21.51 -16.53
C ARG A 515 -7.89 20.49 -17.64
N GLN A 516 -8.20 20.95 -18.85
CA GLN A 516 -8.42 20.18 -20.08
C GLN A 516 -9.46 19.03 -20.00
N GLY A 517 -10.36 19.02 -19.02
CA GLY A 517 -11.35 17.93 -18.84
C GLY A 517 -11.02 16.93 -17.72
N HIS A 518 -9.97 17.18 -16.94
CA HIS A 518 -9.85 16.60 -15.59
C HIS A 518 -11.10 16.96 -14.77
N GLY A 519 -11.56 16.04 -13.92
CA GLY A 519 -12.77 16.17 -13.10
C GLY A 519 -14.09 16.12 -13.87
N MET A 520 -14.13 15.74 -15.16
CA MET A 520 -15.39 15.66 -15.92
C MET A 520 -16.43 14.76 -15.24
N GLY A 521 -17.67 15.25 -15.15
CA GLY A 521 -18.80 14.57 -14.50
C GLY A 521 -18.98 14.88 -13.01
N HIS A 522 -18.07 15.62 -12.37
CA HIS A 522 -18.14 15.92 -10.93
C HIS A 522 -19.43 16.62 -10.49
N ASN A 523 -19.90 17.58 -11.28
CA ASN A 523 -21.14 18.32 -11.02
C ASN A 523 -22.37 17.40 -11.11
N SER A 524 -22.40 16.51 -12.11
CA SER A 524 -23.43 15.48 -12.27
C SER A 524 -23.45 14.52 -11.07
N VAL A 525 -22.28 14.07 -10.59
CA VAL A 525 -22.18 13.22 -9.38
C VAL A 525 -22.66 13.96 -8.13
N MET A 526 -22.24 15.21 -7.91
CA MET A 526 -22.65 15.97 -6.73
C MET A 526 -24.16 16.17 -6.70
N ARG A 527 -24.79 16.49 -7.84
CA ARG A 527 -26.26 16.56 -7.96
C ARG A 527 -26.92 15.22 -7.65
N ALA A 528 -26.40 14.12 -8.20
CA ALA A 528 -26.92 12.79 -7.91
C ALA A 528 -26.88 12.46 -6.41
N GLU A 529 -25.77 12.80 -5.75
CA GLU A 529 -25.59 12.60 -4.32
C GLU A 529 -26.58 13.43 -3.50
N VAL A 530 -26.75 14.72 -3.81
CA VAL A 530 -27.74 15.58 -3.14
C VAL A 530 -29.17 15.07 -3.34
N MET A 531 -29.53 14.69 -4.56
CA MET A 531 -30.85 14.10 -4.86
C MET A 531 -31.10 12.85 -4.02
N LEU A 532 -30.10 11.95 -3.92
CA LEU A 532 -30.19 10.78 -3.07
C LEU A 532 -30.35 11.16 -1.58
N MET A 533 -29.61 12.15 -1.07
CA MET A 533 -29.74 12.62 0.31
C MET A 533 -31.14 13.19 0.60
N ARG A 534 -31.81 13.75 -0.41
CA ARG A 534 -33.19 14.25 -0.37
C ARG A 534 -34.25 13.15 -0.57
N GLY A 535 -33.85 11.91 -0.83
CA GLY A 535 -34.75 10.77 -1.10
C GLY A 535 -35.27 10.69 -2.55
N GLN A 536 -34.71 11.48 -3.47
CA GLN A 536 -35.06 11.56 -4.89
C GLN A 536 -34.20 10.59 -5.72
N ASP A 537 -34.41 9.30 -5.50
CA ASP A 537 -33.52 8.25 -6.00
C ASP A 537 -33.68 7.94 -7.50
N TYR A 538 -34.79 8.32 -8.13
CA TYR A 538 -34.99 8.18 -9.58
C TYR A 538 -34.16 9.22 -10.35
N GLU A 539 -34.28 10.48 -9.97
CA GLU A 539 -33.52 11.59 -10.56
C GLU A 539 -32.02 11.44 -10.25
N ALA A 540 -31.67 11.00 -9.05
CA ALA A 540 -30.29 10.69 -8.68
C ALA A 540 -29.66 9.66 -9.62
N GLU A 541 -30.41 8.61 -9.96
CA GLU A 541 -29.94 7.55 -10.84
C GLU A 541 -29.63 8.05 -12.26
N ILE A 542 -30.50 8.90 -12.81
CA ILE A 542 -30.29 9.53 -14.13
C ILE A 542 -29.00 10.35 -14.11
N MET A 543 -28.80 11.14 -13.05
CA MET A 543 -27.61 11.96 -12.89
C MET A 543 -26.34 11.12 -12.72
N CYS A 544 -26.40 9.97 -12.04
CA CYS A 544 -25.27 9.03 -11.96
C CYS A 544 -24.86 8.51 -13.35
N TYR A 545 -25.81 8.13 -14.20
CA TYR A 545 -25.48 7.64 -15.54
C TYR A 545 -24.93 8.73 -16.45
N LYS A 546 -25.46 9.96 -16.33
CA LYS A 546 -24.87 11.13 -16.98
C LYS A 546 -23.41 11.32 -16.55
N ALA A 547 -23.16 11.29 -15.24
CA ALA A 547 -21.82 11.42 -14.68
C ALA A 547 -20.87 10.31 -15.16
N LEU A 548 -21.31 9.05 -15.18
CA LEU A 548 -20.52 7.92 -15.66
C LEU A 548 -20.15 8.06 -17.14
N TYR A 549 -21.09 8.53 -17.97
CA TYR A 549 -20.82 8.77 -19.40
C TYR A 549 -19.79 9.88 -19.60
N GLU A 550 -19.94 11.00 -18.88
CA GLU A 550 -19.00 12.13 -18.90
C GLU A 550 -17.62 11.70 -18.40
N ALA A 551 -17.54 11.07 -17.23
CA ALA A 551 -16.30 10.66 -16.60
C ALA A 551 -15.53 9.61 -17.43
N ARG A 552 -16.21 8.59 -17.97
CA ARG A 552 -15.57 7.56 -18.80
C ARG A 552 -15.00 8.12 -20.10
N SER A 553 -15.69 9.10 -20.70
CA SER A 553 -15.23 9.77 -21.93
C SER A 553 -13.91 10.52 -21.73
N TYR A 554 -13.57 10.88 -20.48
CA TYR A 554 -12.36 11.61 -20.10
C TYR A 554 -11.46 10.82 -19.13
N GLN A 555 -11.68 9.50 -19.01
CA GLN A 555 -10.88 8.60 -18.16
C GLN A 555 -10.79 9.03 -16.69
N GLN A 556 -11.87 9.58 -16.12
CA GLN A 556 -11.93 10.02 -14.73
C GLN A 556 -12.44 8.90 -13.81
N THR A 557 -11.54 7.98 -13.44
CA THR A 557 -11.86 6.77 -12.64
C THR A 557 -12.41 7.10 -11.25
N ASP A 558 -11.87 8.12 -10.58
CA ASP A 558 -12.31 8.58 -9.27
C ASP A 558 -13.77 9.08 -9.27
N ILE A 559 -14.17 9.87 -10.26
CA ILE A 559 -15.55 10.31 -10.46
C ILE A 559 -16.47 9.10 -10.74
N CYS A 560 -16.00 8.13 -11.52
CA CYS A 560 -16.77 6.90 -11.75
C CYS A 560 -17.03 6.15 -10.44
N ILE A 561 -16.03 6.03 -9.56
CA ILE A 561 -16.17 5.40 -8.25
C ILE A 561 -17.20 6.14 -7.38
N CYS A 562 -17.17 7.48 -7.36
CA CYS A 562 -18.18 8.27 -6.65
C CYS A 562 -19.61 8.02 -7.20
N ALA A 563 -19.77 7.98 -8.52
CA ALA A 563 -21.07 7.69 -9.15
C ALA A 563 -21.57 6.27 -8.82
N GLU A 564 -20.68 5.27 -8.86
CA GLU A 564 -21.01 3.89 -8.49
C GLU A 564 -21.37 3.79 -7.00
N LEU A 565 -20.72 4.51 -6.10
CA LEU A 565 -21.13 4.55 -4.69
C LEU A 565 -22.57 5.06 -4.53
N VAL A 566 -22.95 6.13 -5.23
CA VAL A 566 -24.33 6.63 -5.22
C VAL A 566 -25.30 5.58 -5.78
N LEU A 567 -24.93 4.88 -6.87
CA LEU A 567 -25.74 3.80 -7.45
C LEU A 567 -25.93 2.60 -6.50
N VAL A 568 -24.90 2.18 -5.76
CA VAL A 568 -25.05 1.14 -4.71
C VAL A 568 -26.05 1.60 -3.66
N ARG A 569 -25.95 2.85 -3.20
CA ARG A 569 -26.82 3.38 -2.15
C ARG A 569 -28.28 3.52 -2.63
N ILE A 570 -28.50 3.85 -3.90
CA ILE A 570 -29.81 3.77 -4.55
C ILE A 570 -30.34 2.33 -4.55
N ALA A 571 -29.49 1.36 -4.92
CA ALA A 571 -29.87 -0.06 -4.91
C ALA A 571 -30.23 -0.55 -3.49
N ILE A 572 -29.48 -0.11 -2.48
CA ILE A 572 -29.79 -0.39 -1.07
C ILE A 572 -31.14 0.21 -0.68
N LEU A 573 -31.38 1.49 -0.99
CA LEU A 573 -32.64 2.18 -0.68
C LEU A 573 -33.86 1.51 -1.35
N ARG A 574 -33.70 0.98 -2.57
CA ARG A 574 -34.75 0.27 -3.32
C ARG A 574 -34.89 -1.21 -2.95
N GLY A 575 -33.87 -1.81 -2.35
CA GLY A 575 -33.80 -3.26 -2.19
C GLY A 575 -33.52 -4.00 -3.51
N ASP A 576 -32.88 -3.35 -4.48
CA ASP A 576 -32.54 -3.94 -5.78
C ASP A 576 -31.24 -4.76 -5.69
N ALA A 577 -31.39 -6.06 -5.42
CA ALA A 577 -30.26 -6.97 -5.23
C ALA A 577 -29.40 -7.15 -6.50
N GLN A 578 -30.02 -7.23 -7.68
CA GLN A 578 -29.29 -7.44 -8.92
C GLN A 578 -28.37 -6.26 -9.21
N ARG A 579 -28.91 -5.05 -9.07
CA ARG A 579 -28.13 -3.83 -9.25
C ARG A 579 -27.05 -3.68 -8.20
N TYR A 580 -27.36 -3.99 -6.93
CA TYR A 580 -26.38 -3.98 -5.85
C TYR A 580 -25.13 -4.81 -6.23
N PHE A 581 -25.29 -6.08 -6.61
CA PHE A 581 -24.14 -6.93 -6.96
C PHE A 581 -23.42 -6.46 -8.22
N THR A 582 -24.16 -5.94 -9.20
CA THR A 582 -23.57 -5.39 -10.43
C THR A 582 -22.65 -4.22 -10.10
N THR A 583 -23.11 -3.28 -9.27
CA THR A 583 -22.31 -2.11 -8.92
C THR A 583 -21.15 -2.46 -7.99
N ILE A 584 -21.32 -3.38 -7.04
CA ILE A 584 -20.19 -3.88 -6.22
C ILE A 584 -19.09 -4.47 -7.10
N LYS A 585 -19.47 -5.24 -8.14
CA LYS A 585 -18.51 -5.78 -9.10
C LYS A 585 -17.80 -4.68 -9.89
N ASN A 586 -18.52 -3.64 -10.32
CA ASN A 586 -17.91 -2.49 -11.00
C ASN A 586 -16.86 -1.79 -10.13
N LEU A 587 -17.20 -1.52 -8.85
CA LEU A 587 -16.26 -0.93 -7.89
C LEU A 587 -15.00 -1.79 -7.73
N GLN A 588 -15.16 -3.11 -7.59
CA GLN A 588 -14.03 -4.04 -7.48
C GLN A 588 -13.17 -4.10 -8.74
N ASN A 589 -13.77 -3.98 -9.93
CA ASN A 589 -13.04 -3.96 -11.19
C ASN A 589 -12.13 -2.73 -11.31
N TYR A 590 -12.58 -1.54 -10.88
CA TYR A 590 -11.73 -0.35 -10.89
C TYR A 590 -10.43 -0.53 -10.08
N ALA A 591 -10.51 -1.20 -8.93
CA ALA A 591 -9.32 -1.53 -8.12
C ALA A 591 -8.39 -2.57 -8.76
N LYS A 592 -8.88 -3.37 -9.70
CA LYS A 592 -8.07 -4.37 -10.44
C LYS A 592 -7.44 -3.82 -11.70
N GLU A 593 -8.14 -2.92 -12.37
CA GLU A 593 -7.73 -2.36 -13.67
C GLU A 593 -6.77 -1.18 -13.53
N ASP A 594 -6.87 -0.40 -12.44
CA ASP A 594 -6.03 0.77 -12.21
C ASP A 594 -4.87 0.45 -11.25
N THR A 595 -3.65 0.82 -11.64
CA THR A 595 -2.44 0.60 -10.84
C THR A 595 -2.20 1.66 -9.76
N ASN A 596 -2.97 2.76 -9.77
CA ASN A 596 -2.80 3.85 -8.82
C ASN A 596 -3.32 3.49 -7.43
N LEU A 597 -2.48 3.65 -6.42
CA LEU A 597 -2.78 3.24 -5.05
C LEU A 597 -3.99 4.00 -4.44
N TYR A 598 -4.19 5.26 -4.80
CA TYR A 598 -5.33 6.05 -4.30
C TYR A 598 -6.68 5.51 -4.79
N ILE A 599 -6.75 4.94 -6.00
CA ILE A 599 -7.97 4.32 -6.53
C ILE A 599 -8.35 3.08 -5.71
N LEU A 600 -7.38 2.25 -5.39
CA LEU A 600 -7.59 1.11 -4.49
C LEU A 600 -8.12 1.56 -3.13
N HIS A 601 -7.56 2.62 -2.56
CA HIS A 601 -8.04 3.19 -1.30
C HIS A 601 -9.45 3.79 -1.40
N MET A 602 -9.81 4.44 -2.52
CA MET A 602 -11.17 4.91 -2.76
C MET A 602 -12.17 3.75 -2.78
N VAL A 603 -11.85 2.65 -3.48
CA VAL A 603 -12.72 1.47 -3.52
C VAL A 603 -12.89 0.84 -2.14
N GLU A 604 -11.80 0.65 -1.38
CA GLU A 604 -11.86 0.18 0.01
C GLU A 604 -12.71 1.08 0.89
N TYR A 605 -12.61 2.39 0.68
CA TYR A 605 -13.37 3.37 1.42
C TYR A 605 -14.88 3.28 1.06
N CYS A 606 -15.23 3.20 -0.22
CA CYS A 606 -16.61 2.94 -0.68
C CYS A 606 -17.17 1.64 -0.10
N MET A 607 -16.39 0.55 -0.14
CA MET A 607 -16.78 -0.74 0.44
C MET A 607 -17.02 -0.63 1.94
N SER A 608 -16.22 0.16 2.65
CA SER A 608 -16.40 0.41 4.08
C SER A 608 -17.67 1.20 4.38
N ILE A 609 -18.00 2.23 3.58
CA ILE A 609 -19.27 2.97 3.68
C ILE A 609 -20.45 1.99 3.53
N ILE A 610 -20.42 1.16 2.47
CA ILE A 610 -21.46 0.16 2.19
C ILE A 610 -21.54 -0.88 3.31
N GLY A 611 -20.40 -1.34 3.82
CA GLY A 611 -20.29 -2.26 4.94
C GLY A 611 -20.96 -1.73 6.19
N LEU A 612 -20.66 -0.48 6.58
CA LEU A 612 -21.24 0.15 7.76
C LEU A 612 -22.74 0.41 7.58
N GLU A 613 -23.19 0.89 6.43
CA GLU A 613 -24.63 1.06 6.13
C GLU A 613 -25.39 -0.26 6.24
N LEU A 614 -24.80 -1.37 5.80
CA LEU A 614 -25.37 -2.70 5.92
C LEU A 614 -25.05 -3.36 7.27
N ASN A 615 -24.28 -2.76 8.18
CA ASN A 615 -23.77 -3.39 9.40
C ASN A 615 -23.10 -4.77 9.12
N ILE A 616 -22.15 -4.76 8.17
CA ILE A 616 -21.38 -5.88 7.66
C ILE A 616 -19.89 -5.56 7.82
N LYS A 617 -19.25 -6.10 8.87
CA LYS A 617 -17.88 -5.73 9.24
C LYS A 617 -16.81 -6.15 8.23
N TYR A 618 -16.96 -7.28 7.53
CA TYR A 618 -15.90 -7.78 6.64
C TYR A 618 -15.68 -6.90 5.39
N TYR A 619 -16.57 -5.95 5.09
CA TYR A 619 -16.34 -4.95 4.03
C TYR A 619 -15.54 -3.74 4.52
N VAL A 620 -15.38 -3.57 5.83
CA VAL A 620 -14.65 -2.45 6.43
C VAL A 620 -13.16 -2.69 6.25
N ALA A 621 -12.49 -1.72 5.62
CA ALA A 621 -11.06 -1.77 5.39
C ALA A 621 -10.29 -1.76 6.71
N SER A 622 -9.24 -2.59 6.81
CA SER A 622 -8.43 -2.71 8.03
C SER A 622 -7.80 -1.39 8.45
N TRP A 623 -7.38 -0.56 7.49
CA TRP A 623 -6.78 0.74 7.77
C TRP A 623 -7.72 1.72 8.46
N LEU A 624 -9.06 1.54 8.40
CA LEU A 624 -10.01 2.37 9.15
C LEU A 624 -9.92 2.16 10.68
N TYR A 625 -9.33 1.05 11.13
CA TYR A 625 -9.12 0.79 12.56
C TYR A 625 -7.86 1.46 13.10
N ASP A 626 -6.97 1.93 12.23
CA ASP A 626 -5.71 2.60 12.59
C ASP A 626 -5.74 4.08 12.19
N ILE A 627 -6.29 4.91 13.08
CA ILE A 627 -6.41 6.36 12.86
C ILE A 627 -5.06 7.03 12.61
N LEU A 628 -3.96 6.52 13.20
CA LEU A 628 -2.63 7.10 13.03
C LEU A 628 -2.13 6.92 11.60
N ASN A 629 -2.53 5.83 10.95
CA ASN A 629 -2.15 5.50 9.59
C ASN A 629 -2.98 6.22 8.51
N TYR A 630 -4.02 6.98 8.88
CA TYR A 630 -4.88 7.68 7.91
C TYR A 630 -4.10 8.61 6.97
N LYS A 631 -3.04 9.26 7.47
CA LYS A 631 -2.21 10.18 6.67
C LYS A 631 -1.45 9.48 5.54
N ASN A 632 -1.19 8.19 5.67
CA ASN A 632 -0.52 7.39 4.64
C ASN A 632 -1.49 6.90 3.57
N VAL A 633 -2.74 6.67 3.95
CA VAL A 633 -3.80 6.12 3.07
C VAL A 633 -4.54 7.26 2.37
N LEU A 634 -5.07 8.21 3.12
CA LEU A 634 -5.96 9.26 2.65
C LEU A 634 -5.22 10.57 2.47
N TYR A 635 -5.78 11.47 1.68
CA TYR A 635 -5.36 12.86 1.65
C TYR A 635 -5.99 13.62 2.82
N ALA A 636 -5.26 14.60 3.37
CA ALA A 636 -5.64 15.29 4.59
C ALA A 636 -7.06 15.89 4.59
N PRO A 637 -7.55 16.48 3.49
CA PRO A 637 -8.93 16.97 3.43
C PRO A 637 -10.02 15.90 3.59
N VAL A 638 -9.70 14.63 3.30
CA VAL A 638 -10.65 13.51 3.39
C VAL A 638 -10.69 12.88 4.80
N ILE A 639 -9.63 13.07 5.59
CA ILE A 639 -9.47 12.48 6.94
C ILE A 639 -10.67 12.72 7.87
N PRO A 640 -11.25 13.93 7.97
CA PRO A 640 -12.41 14.17 8.85
C PRO A 640 -13.59 13.25 8.55
N HIS A 641 -13.81 12.88 7.29
CA HIS A 641 -14.89 11.97 6.90
C HIS A 641 -14.57 10.52 7.32
N ALA A 642 -13.32 10.08 7.18
CA ALA A 642 -12.91 8.74 7.60
C ALA A 642 -12.97 8.58 9.13
N GLN A 643 -12.71 9.65 9.88
CA GLN A 643 -12.89 9.67 11.33
C GLN A 643 -14.36 9.46 11.73
N VAL A 644 -15.30 10.02 10.98
CA VAL A 644 -16.73 9.79 11.18
C VAL A 644 -17.12 8.34 10.89
N LEU A 645 -16.53 7.69 9.89
CA LEU A 645 -16.73 6.24 9.71
C LEU A 645 -16.22 5.44 10.90
N TYR A 646 -15.07 5.83 11.45
CA TYR A 646 -14.56 5.18 12.67
C TYR A 646 -15.48 5.39 13.88
N LEU A 647 -16.10 6.57 14.02
CA LEU A 647 -17.14 6.77 15.05
C LEU A 647 -18.32 5.79 14.88
N ASN A 648 -18.72 5.46 13.65
CA ASN A 648 -19.74 4.44 13.41
C ASN A 648 -19.27 3.05 13.87
N ILE A 649 -17.99 2.70 13.63
CA ILE A 649 -17.40 1.44 14.12
C ILE A 649 -17.46 1.38 15.65
N LEU A 650 -17.01 2.45 16.32
CA LEU A 650 -17.05 2.55 17.78
C LEU A 650 -18.48 2.42 18.33
N LEU A 651 -19.46 3.03 17.64
CA LEU A 651 -20.87 2.92 17.99
C LEU A 651 -21.37 1.47 17.88
N LEU A 652 -21.05 0.79 16.78
CA LEU A 652 -21.41 -0.63 16.57
C LEU A 652 -20.76 -1.57 17.59
N GLU A 653 -19.60 -1.19 18.11
CA GLU A 653 -18.86 -1.94 19.13
C GLU A 653 -19.19 -1.53 20.57
N ASN A 654 -20.13 -0.60 20.76
CA ASN A 654 -20.49 -0.04 22.07
C ASN A 654 -19.31 0.61 22.82
N ARG A 655 -18.28 1.10 22.11
CA ARG A 655 -17.10 1.78 22.67
C ARG A 655 -17.38 3.27 22.89
N TYR A 656 -18.37 3.57 23.74
CA TYR A 656 -18.92 4.93 23.87
C TYR A 656 -17.91 5.95 24.41
N SER A 657 -17.05 5.59 25.35
CA SER A 657 -16.05 6.51 25.93
C SER A 657 -15.09 7.06 24.86
N GLU A 658 -14.61 6.20 23.97
CA GLU A 658 -13.75 6.58 22.86
C GLU A 658 -14.51 7.41 21.82
N LEU A 659 -15.77 7.04 21.55
CA LEU A 659 -16.66 7.79 20.66
C LEU A 659 -16.82 9.23 21.17
N TYR A 660 -17.09 9.43 22.47
CA TYR A 660 -17.25 10.77 23.04
C TYR A 660 -15.96 11.60 22.93
N GLY A 661 -14.81 11.02 23.28
CA GLY A 661 -13.53 11.71 23.21
C GLY A 661 -13.16 12.14 21.78
N LEU A 662 -13.32 11.23 20.81
CA LEU A 662 -13.00 11.54 19.41
C LEU A 662 -14.02 12.50 18.77
N SER A 663 -15.30 12.39 19.13
CA SER A 663 -16.36 13.27 18.64
C SER A 663 -16.10 14.73 19.01
N GLN A 664 -15.66 14.98 20.25
CA GLN A 664 -15.32 16.33 20.71
C GLN A 664 -14.18 16.92 19.87
N LEU A 665 -13.11 16.14 19.64
CA LEU A 665 -11.98 16.56 18.80
C LEU A 665 -12.40 16.92 17.37
N ILE A 666 -13.31 16.14 16.76
CA ILE A 666 -13.82 16.41 15.42
C ILE A 666 -14.67 17.69 15.41
N LEU A 667 -15.55 17.86 16.40
CA LEU A 667 -16.40 19.05 16.50
C LEU A 667 -15.58 20.31 16.73
N ASP A 668 -14.57 20.27 17.60
CA ASP A 668 -13.69 21.41 17.87
C ASP A 668 -12.92 21.81 16.60
N LYS A 669 -12.38 20.83 15.86
CA LYS A 669 -11.70 21.08 14.56
C LYS A 669 -12.65 21.58 13.48
N SER A 670 -13.89 21.09 13.44
CA SER A 670 -14.90 21.55 12.46
C SER A 670 -15.37 22.99 12.73
N LYS A 671 -15.21 23.47 13.97
CA LYS A 671 -15.57 24.82 14.42
C LYS A 671 -14.38 25.79 14.44
N ASP A 672 -13.16 25.31 14.20
CA ASP A 672 -11.95 26.12 14.25
C ASP A 672 -12.01 27.23 13.19
N ILE A 673 -12.13 28.47 13.67
CA ILE A 673 -12.28 29.69 12.86
C ILE A 673 -10.96 30.04 12.16
N HIS A 674 -9.83 29.51 12.63
CA HIS A 674 -8.51 29.79 12.04
C HIS A 674 -8.27 29.08 10.71
N ASN A 675 -9.07 28.06 10.39
CA ASN A 675 -8.97 27.33 9.13
C ASN A 675 -10.11 27.74 8.19
N ASN A 676 -9.81 28.15 6.96
CA ASN A 676 -10.81 28.57 5.99
C ASN A 676 -11.72 27.42 5.49
N ILE A 677 -11.51 26.18 5.92
CA ILE A 677 -12.20 24.98 5.42
C ILE A 677 -13.25 24.53 6.45
N LYS A 678 -14.54 24.58 6.08
CA LYS A 678 -15.66 24.11 6.93
C LYS A 678 -16.22 22.77 6.46
N TYR A 679 -16.50 21.85 7.39
CA TYR A 679 -17.02 20.52 7.06
C TYR A 679 -18.41 20.27 7.69
N MET A 680 -19.50 20.50 6.93
CA MET A 680 -20.86 20.34 7.47
C MET A 680 -21.27 18.88 7.67
N MET A 681 -20.96 18.00 6.71
CA MET A 681 -21.39 16.59 6.82
C MET A 681 -20.77 15.86 8.02
N PRO A 682 -19.46 16.01 8.33
CA PRO A 682 -18.87 15.46 9.54
C PRO A 682 -19.51 16.00 10.82
N GLN A 683 -19.85 17.30 10.85
CA GLN A 683 -20.54 17.90 11.99
C GLN A 683 -21.93 17.25 12.21
N VAL A 684 -22.76 17.16 11.15
CA VAL A 684 -24.08 16.52 11.20
C VAL A 684 -23.96 15.06 11.65
N SER A 685 -23.03 14.32 11.05
CA SER A 685 -22.84 12.90 11.32
C SER A 685 -22.35 12.66 12.75
N CYS A 686 -21.43 13.49 13.24
CA CYS A 686 -20.91 13.41 14.61
C CYS A 686 -22.03 13.68 15.63
N LEU A 687 -22.79 14.77 15.46
CA LEU A 687 -23.93 15.10 16.33
C LEU A 687 -24.98 13.99 16.34
N LYS A 688 -25.28 13.41 15.17
CA LYS A 688 -26.18 12.26 15.05
C LYS A 688 -25.67 11.04 15.85
N LEU A 689 -24.39 10.70 15.73
CA LEU A 689 -23.82 9.54 16.44
C LEU A 689 -23.76 9.77 17.95
N LEU A 690 -23.47 11.00 18.39
CA LEU A 690 -23.56 11.40 19.80
C LEU A 690 -24.99 11.25 20.34
N ALA A 691 -25.99 11.66 19.56
CA ALA A 691 -27.40 11.48 19.94
C ALA A 691 -27.74 10.00 20.17
N ILE A 692 -27.31 9.11 19.25
CA ILE A 692 -27.54 7.67 19.37
C ILE A 692 -26.79 7.09 20.59
N ALA A 693 -25.54 7.48 20.80
CA ALA A 693 -24.75 7.00 21.94
C ALA A 693 -25.35 7.42 23.29
N LYS A 694 -25.82 8.67 23.40
CA LYS A 694 -26.49 9.19 24.60
C LYS A 694 -27.82 8.50 24.86
N TYR A 695 -28.60 8.25 23.80
CA TYR A 695 -29.84 7.49 23.89
C TYR A 695 -29.60 6.09 24.42
N ASN A 696 -28.60 5.38 23.87
CA ASN A 696 -28.24 4.03 24.31
C ASN A 696 -27.75 3.99 25.77
N ASN A 697 -27.14 5.08 26.26
CA ASN A 697 -26.73 5.23 27.65
C ASN A 697 -27.83 5.73 28.60
N GLY A 698 -29.06 5.95 28.11
CA GLY A 698 -30.21 6.39 28.92
C GLY A 698 -30.30 7.90 29.18
N ASP A 699 -29.42 8.71 28.60
CA ASP A 699 -29.45 10.18 28.71
C ASP A 699 -30.28 10.79 27.58
N PHE A 700 -31.60 10.67 27.71
CA PHE A 700 -32.56 11.08 26.69
C PHE A 700 -32.54 12.59 26.40
N SER A 701 -32.28 13.42 27.41
CA SER A 701 -32.23 14.87 27.27
C SER A 701 -31.05 15.31 26.40
N ALA A 702 -29.85 14.81 26.70
CA ALA A 702 -28.67 15.08 25.87
C ALA A 702 -28.83 14.52 24.45
N ALA A 703 -29.44 13.33 24.31
CA ALA A 703 -29.71 12.74 23.01
C ALA A 703 -30.61 13.61 22.13
N GLN A 704 -31.69 14.16 22.70
CA GLN A 704 -32.59 15.08 22.00
C GLN A 704 -31.88 16.36 21.56
N GLU A 705 -31.05 16.93 22.44
CA GLU A 705 -30.33 18.17 22.15
C GLU A 705 -29.32 18.00 21.00
N TYR A 706 -28.51 16.93 21.02
CA TYR A 706 -27.60 16.64 19.91
C TYR A 706 -28.34 16.39 18.60
N LEU A 707 -29.45 15.65 18.63
CA LEU A 707 -30.24 15.39 17.42
C LEU A 707 -30.86 16.68 16.88
N LYS A 708 -31.37 17.56 17.76
CA LYS A 708 -31.90 18.87 17.38
C LYS A 708 -30.86 19.73 16.68
N GLN A 709 -29.63 19.76 17.19
CA GLN A 709 -28.52 20.48 16.56
C GLN A 709 -28.18 19.91 15.18
N ALA A 710 -28.13 18.57 15.05
CA ALA A 710 -27.89 17.92 13.77
C ALA A 710 -28.98 18.27 12.73
N LEU A 711 -30.26 18.24 13.15
CA LEU A 711 -31.39 18.58 12.29
C LEU A 711 -31.42 20.06 11.90
N SER A 712 -31.06 20.97 12.80
CA SER A 712 -31.00 22.41 12.46
C SER A 712 -30.00 22.74 11.36
N ILE A 713 -28.98 21.90 11.19
CA ILE A 713 -28.01 22.04 10.10
C ILE A 713 -28.55 21.44 8.79
N ALA A 714 -29.17 20.26 8.88
CA ALA A 714 -29.49 19.43 7.72
C ALA A 714 -30.84 19.74 7.07
N LEU A 715 -31.86 20.13 7.85
CA LEU A 715 -33.21 20.37 7.36
C LEU A 715 -33.31 21.53 6.35
N PRO A 716 -32.63 22.69 6.54
CA PRO A 716 -32.67 23.78 5.57
C PRO A 716 -32.25 23.36 4.14
N ASP A 717 -31.32 22.42 4.02
CA ASP A 717 -30.82 21.89 2.73
C ASP A 717 -31.49 20.56 2.31
N LYS A 718 -32.45 20.08 3.11
CA LYS A 718 -33.21 18.83 2.90
C LYS A 718 -32.33 17.57 2.92
N ILE A 719 -31.29 17.55 3.75
CA ILE A 719 -30.39 16.39 3.91
C ILE A 719 -31.03 15.38 4.88
N TYR A 720 -31.77 14.42 4.34
CA TYR A 720 -32.61 13.49 5.13
C TYR A 720 -31.97 12.11 5.32
N LEU A 721 -31.35 11.57 4.26
CA LEU A 721 -30.87 10.18 4.23
C LEU A 721 -29.94 9.81 5.40
N PRO A 722 -28.99 10.67 5.87
CA PRO A 722 -28.13 10.32 7.00
C PRO A 722 -28.87 9.98 8.30
N PHE A 723 -30.08 10.52 8.49
CA PHE A 723 -30.96 10.23 9.62
C PHE A 723 -31.87 9.03 9.33
N ALA A 724 -32.39 8.94 8.10
CA ALA A 724 -33.23 7.84 7.65
C ALA A 724 -32.52 6.48 7.75
N ASN A 725 -31.21 6.43 7.49
CA ASN A 725 -30.40 5.21 7.59
C ASN A 725 -30.40 4.59 9.01
N GLU A 726 -30.66 5.41 10.03
CA GLU A 726 -30.68 5.01 11.45
C GLU A 726 -32.07 5.19 12.07
N ALA A 727 -33.12 5.26 11.24
CA ALA A 727 -34.48 5.56 11.68
C ALA A 727 -34.96 4.63 12.80
N GLY A 728 -34.69 3.32 12.73
CA GLY A 728 -35.02 2.38 13.80
C GLY A 728 -34.49 2.77 15.19
N LYS A 729 -33.33 3.44 15.27
CA LYS A 729 -32.73 3.92 16.53
C LYS A 729 -33.19 5.34 16.90
N LEU A 730 -33.52 6.16 15.91
CA LEU A 730 -33.84 7.58 16.09
C LEU A 730 -35.34 7.89 16.13
N ASN A 731 -36.23 6.97 15.72
CA ASN A 731 -37.66 7.24 15.55
C ASN A 731 -38.31 7.82 16.81
N SER A 732 -38.03 7.29 18.00
CA SER A 732 -38.60 7.84 19.24
C SER A 732 -38.13 9.27 19.52
N LEU A 733 -36.88 9.59 19.18
CA LEU A 733 -36.34 10.94 19.33
C LEU A 733 -36.90 11.89 18.27
N LEU A 734 -37.02 11.44 17.01
CA LEU A 734 -37.60 12.21 15.92
C LEU A 734 -39.07 12.56 16.21
N GLU A 735 -39.87 11.58 16.67
CA GLU A 735 -41.27 11.81 17.07
C GLU A 735 -41.38 12.80 18.24
N ALA A 736 -40.51 12.70 19.24
CA ALA A 736 -40.49 13.64 20.37
C ALA A 736 -40.15 15.08 19.94
N LEU A 737 -39.28 15.23 18.92
CA LEU A 737 -38.86 16.55 18.43
C LEU A 737 -39.89 17.21 17.49
N LYS A 738 -40.86 16.48 16.93
CA LYS A 738 -41.88 17.02 15.99
C LYS A 738 -42.66 18.21 16.54
N SER A 739 -42.94 18.23 17.84
CA SER A 739 -43.68 19.33 18.48
C SER A 739 -42.82 20.58 18.68
N SER A 740 -41.50 20.40 18.79
CA SER A 740 -40.53 21.45 19.15
C SER A 740 -39.82 22.10 17.96
N MET A 741 -39.82 21.46 16.78
CA MET A 741 -39.17 21.97 15.57
C MET A 741 -40.16 22.60 14.60
N SER A 742 -39.72 23.62 13.87
CA SER A 742 -40.52 24.34 12.88
C SER A 742 -40.80 23.52 11.61
N ASP A 743 -39.81 22.75 11.13
CA ASP A 743 -39.93 21.93 9.92
C ASP A 743 -40.42 20.50 10.23
N ARG A 744 -41.74 20.37 10.42
CA ARG A 744 -42.39 19.08 10.69
C ARG A 744 -42.40 18.16 9.47
N ASP A 745 -42.49 18.74 8.27
CA ASP A 745 -42.58 18.00 7.02
C ASP A 745 -41.25 17.30 6.69
N GLY A 746 -40.12 17.97 6.96
CA GLY A 746 -38.80 17.36 6.88
C GLY A 746 -38.64 16.15 7.81
N ILE A 747 -39.11 16.25 9.06
CA ILE A 747 -39.07 15.13 10.01
C ILE A 747 -39.94 13.95 9.53
N ASN A 748 -41.15 14.23 9.02
CA ASN A 748 -42.01 13.19 8.46
C ASN A 748 -41.34 12.50 7.26
N THR A 749 -40.69 13.29 6.38
CA THR A 749 -39.95 12.78 5.24
C THR A 749 -38.80 11.86 5.67
N ILE A 750 -38.04 12.22 6.71
CA ILE A 750 -36.97 11.38 7.29
C ILE A 750 -37.54 10.02 7.75
N ILE A 751 -38.67 10.03 8.45
CA ILE A 751 -39.29 8.80 8.98
C ILE A 751 -39.79 7.90 7.84
N GLU A 752 -40.44 8.47 6.82
CA GLU A 752 -40.91 7.73 5.66
C GLU A 752 -39.76 7.13 4.85
N LEU A 753 -38.72 7.93 4.61
CA LEU A 753 -37.49 7.48 3.95
C LEU A 753 -36.81 6.37 4.76
N GLY A 754 -36.81 6.47 6.08
CA GLY A 754 -36.29 5.44 6.98
C GLY A 754 -37.00 4.10 6.83
N LYS A 755 -38.33 4.09 6.78
CA LYS A 755 -39.13 2.86 6.53
C LYS A 755 -38.82 2.25 5.17
N ARG A 756 -38.58 3.08 4.15
CA ARG A 756 -38.18 2.61 2.82
C ARG A 756 -36.79 1.98 2.85
N TYR A 757 -35.83 2.66 3.47
CA TYR A 757 -34.45 2.20 3.59
C TYR A 757 -34.34 0.90 4.39
N GLU A 758 -35.06 0.76 5.50
CA GLU A 758 -35.10 -0.48 6.29
C GLU A 758 -35.61 -1.69 5.48
N ARG A 759 -36.64 -1.49 4.64
CA ARG A 759 -37.13 -2.54 3.73
C ARG A 759 -36.06 -2.91 2.70
N GLY A 760 -35.40 -1.90 2.13
CA GLY A 760 -34.33 -2.09 1.16
C GLY A 760 -33.14 -2.88 1.73
N ILE A 761 -32.63 -2.47 2.90
CA ILE A 761 -31.56 -3.19 3.62
C ILE A 761 -31.94 -4.65 3.89
N LYS A 762 -33.16 -4.92 4.37
CA LYS A 762 -33.60 -6.31 4.64
C LYS A 762 -33.52 -7.17 3.38
N THR A 763 -33.95 -6.64 2.24
CA THR A 763 -33.86 -7.34 0.95
C THR A 763 -32.41 -7.57 0.52
N ILE A 764 -31.56 -6.55 0.58
CA ILE A 764 -30.14 -6.67 0.20
C ILE A 764 -29.41 -7.64 1.11
N LYS A 765 -29.58 -7.56 2.44
CA LYS A 765 -28.96 -8.50 3.38
C LYS A 765 -29.36 -9.93 3.09
N LYS A 766 -30.65 -10.18 2.83
CA LYS A 766 -31.14 -11.50 2.45
C LYS A 766 -30.53 -11.98 1.13
N ALA A 767 -30.30 -11.08 0.18
CA ALA A 767 -29.63 -11.42 -1.06
C ALA A 767 -28.13 -11.74 -0.84
N ILE A 768 -27.42 -10.95 -0.03
CA ILE A 768 -26.01 -11.20 0.35
C ILE A 768 -25.85 -12.55 1.04
N THR A 769 -26.71 -12.88 2.00
CA THR A 769 -26.66 -14.20 2.65
C THR A 769 -27.02 -15.32 1.68
N SER A 770 -27.87 -15.07 0.68
CA SER A 770 -28.20 -16.06 -0.37
C SER A 770 -27.07 -16.27 -1.37
N ASP A 771 -26.39 -15.19 -1.77
CA ASP A 771 -25.25 -15.23 -2.69
C ASP A 771 -24.01 -15.88 -2.04
N ARG A 772 -23.80 -15.62 -0.74
CA ARG A 772 -22.72 -16.24 0.05
C ARG A 772 -23.01 -17.65 0.53
N SER A 773 -24.25 -18.09 0.45
CA SER A 773 -24.62 -19.42 0.89
C SER A 773 -24.17 -20.44 -0.14
N PRO A 774 -23.43 -21.48 0.28
CA PRO A 774 -23.11 -22.58 -0.61
C PRO A 774 -24.36 -23.40 -0.95
N LEU A 775 -25.47 -23.19 -0.22
CA LEU A 775 -26.77 -23.82 -0.43
C LEU A 775 -27.64 -23.03 -1.41
N THR A 776 -28.25 -23.76 -2.33
CA THR A 776 -29.35 -23.28 -3.17
C THR A 776 -30.60 -22.97 -2.33
N PRO A 777 -31.56 -22.18 -2.82
CA PRO A 777 -32.80 -21.87 -2.10
C PRO A 777 -33.55 -23.12 -1.61
N ARG A 778 -33.59 -24.18 -2.43
CA ARG A 778 -34.27 -25.44 -2.10
C ARG A 778 -33.50 -26.27 -1.06
N GLU A 779 -32.18 -26.24 -1.12
CA GLU A 779 -31.32 -26.85 -0.09
C GLU A 779 -31.47 -26.14 1.26
N ARG A 780 -31.53 -24.80 1.26
CA ARG A 780 -31.75 -24.01 2.47
C ARG A 780 -33.12 -24.25 3.10
N GLU A 781 -34.17 -24.33 2.30
CA GLU A 781 -35.54 -24.62 2.77
C GLU A 781 -35.61 -25.97 3.49
N VAL A 782 -35.01 -27.01 2.89
CA VAL A 782 -34.90 -28.35 3.50
C VAL A 782 -34.01 -28.31 4.76
N ALA A 783 -32.91 -27.55 4.73
CA ALA A 783 -32.01 -27.41 5.88
C ALA A 783 -32.64 -26.66 7.05
N GLN A 784 -33.46 -25.64 6.82
CA GLN A 784 -34.22 -24.92 7.86
C GLN A 784 -35.27 -25.82 8.51
N LEU A 785 -36.04 -26.58 7.73
CA LEU A 785 -36.99 -27.53 8.30
C LEU A 785 -36.30 -28.66 9.08
N ALA A 786 -35.13 -29.12 8.62
CA ALA A 786 -34.31 -30.06 9.38
C ALA A 786 -33.74 -29.44 10.66
N ARG A 787 -33.37 -28.15 10.64
CA ARG A 787 -32.95 -27.40 11.82
C ARG A 787 -34.05 -27.31 12.88
N ASP A 788 -35.30 -27.18 12.44
CA ASP A 788 -36.50 -27.20 13.31
C ASP A 788 -36.85 -28.61 13.82
N ARG A 789 -35.91 -29.55 13.74
CA ARG A 789 -35.97 -30.95 14.18
C ARG A 789 -36.92 -31.86 13.41
N LEU A 790 -37.55 -31.42 12.32
CA LEU A 790 -38.41 -32.30 11.51
C LEU A 790 -37.65 -33.48 10.89
N SER A 791 -38.26 -34.66 10.89
CA SER A 791 -37.78 -35.85 10.20
C SER A 791 -37.88 -35.70 8.67
N ALA A 792 -37.08 -36.47 7.93
CA ALA A 792 -37.10 -36.44 6.46
C ALA A 792 -38.50 -36.72 5.89
N LYS A 793 -39.30 -37.54 6.57
CA LYS A 793 -40.69 -37.86 6.23
C LYS A 793 -41.64 -36.67 6.43
N GLU A 794 -41.47 -35.90 7.50
CA GLU A 794 -42.28 -34.70 7.77
C GLU A 794 -41.91 -33.55 6.83
N ILE A 795 -40.62 -33.39 6.54
CA ILE A 795 -40.13 -32.41 5.55
C ILE A 795 -40.69 -32.76 4.16
N ALA A 796 -40.67 -34.04 3.78
CA ALA A 796 -41.25 -34.53 2.53
C ALA A 796 -42.74 -34.22 2.43
N GLY A 797 -43.49 -34.43 3.52
CA GLY A 797 -44.91 -34.10 3.61
C GLY A 797 -45.20 -32.59 3.49
N ARG A 798 -44.38 -31.72 4.10
CA ARG A 798 -44.54 -30.26 4.01
C ARG A 798 -44.16 -29.68 2.65
N LEU A 799 -43.12 -30.25 2.02
CA LEU A 799 -42.57 -29.74 0.76
C LEU A 799 -43.14 -30.44 -0.48
N PHE A 800 -44.07 -31.38 -0.29
CA PHE A 800 -44.70 -32.21 -1.34
C PHE A 800 -43.67 -32.89 -2.26
N ILE A 801 -42.62 -33.46 -1.67
CA ILE A 801 -41.54 -34.20 -2.38
C ILE A 801 -41.28 -35.55 -1.72
N SER A 802 -40.56 -36.45 -2.39
CA SER A 802 -40.25 -37.77 -1.82
C SER A 802 -39.27 -37.69 -0.65
N GLU A 803 -39.40 -38.59 0.35
CA GLU A 803 -38.45 -38.68 1.48
C GLU A 803 -37.01 -38.92 0.99
N THR A 804 -36.84 -39.72 -0.07
CA THR A 804 -35.57 -39.93 -0.76
C THR A 804 -34.97 -38.63 -1.29
N THR A 805 -35.78 -37.76 -1.88
CA THR A 805 -35.35 -36.43 -2.35
C THR A 805 -34.87 -35.56 -1.18
N VAL A 806 -35.58 -35.56 -0.06
CA VAL A 806 -35.17 -34.83 1.15
C VAL A 806 -33.82 -35.33 1.69
N ARG A 807 -33.62 -36.65 1.75
CA ARG A 807 -32.34 -37.24 2.22
C ARG A 807 -31.17 -36.89 1.30
N THR A 808 -31.39 -36.89 -0.02
CA THR A 808 -30.37 -36.47 -1.00
C THR A 808 -30.03 -35.00 -0.86
N ILE A 809 -31.04 -34.13 -0.71
CA ILE A 809 -30.84 -32.70 -0.47
C ILE A 809 -30.08 -32.47 0.83
N LEU A 810 -30.42 -33.16 1.93
CA LEU A 810 -29.71 -33.05 3.20
C LEU A 810 -28.25 -33.50 3.11
N ARG A 811 -27.94 -34.54 2.32
CA ARG A 811 -26.54 -34.93 2.05
C ARG A 811 -25.78 -33.85 1.30
N SER A 812 -26.40 -33.24 0.28
CA SER A 812 -25.81 -32.11 -0.46
C SER A 812 -25.57 -30.92 0.48
N VAL A 813 -26.54 -30.60 1.33
CA VAL A 813 -26.44 -29.56 2.36
C VAL A 813 -25.27 -29.82 3.31
N TYR A 814 -25.17 -31.04 3.83
CA TYR A 814 -24.10 -31.43 4.75
C TYR A 814 -22.72 -31.35 4.10
N SER A 815 -22.60 -31.77 2.84
CA SER A 815 -21.36 -31.67 2.08
C SER A 815 -20.97 -30.21 1.80
N LYS A 816 -21.93 -29.37 1.38
CA LYS A 816 -21.71 -27.96 1.03
C LYS A 816 -21.41 -27.08 2.24
N LEU A 817 -21.97 -27.46 3.39
CA LEU A 817 -21.69 -26.80 4.65
C LEU A 817 -20.54 -27.43 5.40
N ASP A 818 -19.92 -28.52 4.94
CA ASP A 818 -18.89 -29.26 5.69
C ASP A 818 -19.33 -29.60 7.13
N ILE A 819 -20.42 -30.37 7.25
CA ILE A 819 -20.94 -30.90 8.51
C ILE A 819 -21.35 -32.36 8.33
N HIS A 820 -21.41 -33.10 9.43
CA HIS A 820 -21.69 -34.54 9.40
C HIS A 820 -22.98 -34.94 10.11
N SER A 821 -23.64 -34.00 10.82
CA SER A 821 -24.84 -34.31 11.59
C SER A 821 -25.92 -33.22 11.55
N LYS A 822 -27.17 -33.63 11.75
CA LYS A 822 -28.32 -32.73 11.92
C LYS A 822 -28.19 -31.85 13.17
N THR A 823 -27.43 -32.32 14.17
CA THR A 823 -27.04 -31.56 15.37
C THR A 823 -26.06 -30.44 15.05
N GLU A 824 -25.06 -30.67 14.20
CA GLU A 824 -24.15 -29.61 13.73
C GLU A 824 -24.86 -28.58 12.86
N LEU A 825 -25.84 -29.01 12.06
CA LEU A 825 -26.69 -28.10 11.29
C LEU A 825 -27.42 -27.09 12.19
N ALA A 826 -27.75 -27.45 13.44
CA ALA A 826 -28.41 -26.53 14.37
C ALA A 826 -27.53 -25.36 14.82
N ASN A 827 -26.21 -25.51 14.75
CA ASN A 827 -25.24 -24.55 15.25
C ASN A 827 -24.50 -23.80 14.11
N LYS A 828 -24.92 -23.97 12.84
CA LYS A 828 -24.25 -23.40 11.67
C LYS A 828 -25.14 -22.36 10.98
N GLU A 829 -24.56 -21.23 10.59
CA GLU A 829 -25.26 -20.19 9.80
C GLU A 829 -25.14 -20.49 8.30
N PHE A 830 -26.27 -20.46 7.56
CA PHE A 830 -26.35 -20.75 6.12
C PHE A 830 -27.61 -20.17 5.46
#